data_AF-A0A970KID8-F1
#
_entry.id   AF-A0A970KID8-F1
#
_cell.length_a   1.000
_cell.length_b   1.000
_cell.length_c   1.000
_cell.angle_alpha   90.00
_cell.angle_beta   90.00
_cell.angle_gamma   90.00
#
_symmetry.space_group_name_H-M   'P 1'
#
loop_
_entity.id
_entity.type
_entity.pdbx_description
1 polymer ?
#
loop_
_entity_poly.entity_id
_entity_poly.type
_entity_poly.pdbx_seq_one_letter_code
_entity_poly.pdbx_strand_id
1 'polypeptide(L)'
;MKTRFLFAGAVLMLVSACPLRAVWQPGLLGGTVGGNSINKTAFPAETNSYPNPHAGATTATPPWALFTTWIYWGQIYLPATNIWFAENIDDGIYMRIWDGATPTIILEDNNNHSTPTAGSFTAPVAGWYPVEIRMWNGVGGAGPYASSGWTATKGFGYKLGGAKSTDGNDYTFPDGTGDILFRYDDGGNDVLQITGTPANYGVVWPPYGVTNGLAAGDSFLCQAQAGKIAIADGSRASCAGYQLFTNETVLAASGTTNAFIYTHDLYARLVWQWETAYQMDFTAGAGGSLSTTGGWYAAGATVNVTATPGEHCTFYKWIGNVPPGQEQSATLSFTSAEPVTATAVFARNFYVSPTGNDALDGRTPATARANLLSVYEDAQDGETIYILEGDYASLTTTNHPVDTGADYLAVVEKAVRIAGAGPDKTILRCHSDARRSGGLWIANANAFVTGLTIRDSNNPRSNTDNLAYGAAFHLMAGTVSNCVARNNDGTGNNGRQASVYLRGGLFTHSAVTNNSGGNFGKFAALVIDGGEAAHCTIARNRAGDNVAANSVYLNSGVLRDSVVACNSGDNSYSTGQNCAGGVHLVNGTLERCVIFGNTNNTPNTSQTSVGGLLITGAGVARNCLITRNYTASGIGTAAGGVILNHNNARLVHSTVADNAALTGVGGVRVVRGLLAGSVACGDRQGDVVIEAGGSAVHSRFGEAAPDDPDGNIFASPLFESTGGDAPAAAAAATAYRIGRASPCNNAVPDIYDTSDDLIGFPRQDYEFRTMGCYQVQPLAAGEVEVALSVVGGLDTFPPGEAITLAASVFGEATPTNHTWMISTNGTAVGTCQTVDATFPLPAACRAYGIYTVHLTVAFSDAPDASATRTDCYAVKPAVTYVSTTGGNVWPYATAATAAGSVADALGALYATDAIQGTVFIADGNYTAVYPQGDIRFMKLDRNIRVVGNESDPSRVRFTYEAPAALGGGVLVAHTLPPVSRASRSPEPPTPASTPSRKSATPSTSRRAPSPTASSPAATRPRRNAGRSPPSCSRAGSSPAASSPTTSTRTTHPPTAAARPASTSRAAGCAAPSWPAT
;
A
#
# COMPACT_ATOMS: atom_id res chain seq x y z
N MET A 1 -44.11 10.62 62.91
CA MET A 1 -44.55 10.43 64.32
C MET A 1 -43.67 11.34 65.18
N LYS A 2 -44.19 12.21 66.08
CA LYS A 2 -44.34 11.99 67.54
C LYS A 2 -43.19 11.13 68.11
N THR A 3 -42.37 11.55 69.09
CA THR A 3 -42.48 12.52 70.21
C THR A 3 -41.36 13.61 70.20
N ARG A 4 -41.37 14.77 70.90
CA ARG A 4 -41.49 15.11 72.35
C ARG A 4 -40.43 14.38 73.22
N PHE A 5 -39.76 14.95 74.24
CA PHE A 5 -39.71 16.25 74.96
C PHE A 5 -38.30 16.37 75.62
N LEU A 6 -37.78 17.41 76.33
CA LEU A 6 -38.24 18.73 76.83
C LEU A 6 -36.99 19.67 77.04
N PHE A 7 -37.12 20.81 77.75
CA PHE A 7 -36.02 21.67 78.25
C PHE A 7 -35.64 21.36 79.71
N ALA A 8 -34.37 21.53 80.06
CA ALA A 8 -33.89 21.98 81.38
C ALA A 8 -32.46 22.54 81.22
N GLY A 9 -32.05 23.52 82.02
CA GLY A 9 -30.69 24.08 81.99
C GLY A 9 -30.24 24.56 83.37
N ALA A 10 -28.94 24.47 83.65
CA ALA A 10 -28.35 24.96 84.90
C ALA A 10 -26.86 25.29 84.78
N VAL A 11 -26.53 26.51 85.22
CA VAL A 11 -25.35 26.90 86.03
C VAL A 11 -23.94 26.46 85.58
N LEU A 12 -23.19 27.49 85.17
CA LEU A 12 -21.74 27.57 85.09
C LEU A 12 -21.02 27.23 86.41
N MET A 13 -19.98 26.39 86.34
CA MET A 13 -18.93 26.26 87.37
C MET A 13 -17.58 26.61 86.72
N LEU A 14 -16.92 27.68 87.19
CA LEU A 14 -15.51 27.90 86.85
C LEU A 14 -14.61 27.04 87.74
N VAL A 15 -13.71 26.29 87.10
CA VAL A 15 -12.45 25.87 87.71
C VAL A 15 -11.33 26.32 86.78
N SER A 16 -10.53 27.29 87.21
CA SER A 16 -9.44 27.81 86.40
C SER A 16 -8.30 26.79 86.31
N ALA A 17 -8.21 26.08 85.19
CA ALA A 17 -6.99 25.36 84.83
C ALA A 17 -5.89 26.38 84.47
N CYS A 18 -4.69 26.20 85.02
CA CYS A 18 -3.52 26.98 84.62
C CYS A 18 -2.96 26.39 83.32
N PRO A 19 -2.63 27.19 82.28
CA PRO A 19 -2.04 26.65 81.06
C PRO A 19 -0.64 26.07 81.36
N LEU A 20 -0.41 24.82 80.97
CA LEU A 20 0.93 24.24 81.01
C LEU A 20 1.80 24.89 79.94
N ARG A 21 3.08 25.15 80.29
CA ARG A 21 4.12 25.54 79.34
C ARG A 21 4.81 24.28 78.78
N ALA A 22 5.41 24.42 77.59
CA ALA A 22 6.27 23.41 76.97
C ALA A 22 7.33 22.86 77.94
N VAL A 23 7.53 21.54 77.92
CA VAL A 23 8.29 20.80 78.94
C VAL A 23 9.72 20.58 78.45
N TRP A 24 10.54 21.63 78.57
CA TRP A 24 11.95 21.58 78.21
C TRP A 24 12.69 20.46 78.95
N GLN A 25 13.20 19.48 78.19
CA GLN A 25 13.92 18.31 78.70
C GLN A 25 15.44 18.58 78.73
N PRO A 26 16.20 18.09 79.74
CA PRO A 26 17.66 18.24 79.76
C PRO A 26 18.36 17.48 78.62
N GLY A 27 19.39 18.10 78.01
CA GLY A 27 20.19 17.54 76.91
C GLY A 27 19.95 18.23 75.56
N LEU A 28 20.31 17.58 74.46
CA LEU A 28 20.10 17.99 73.08
C LEU A 28 19.35 16.89 72.32
N LEU A 29 18.55 17.26 71.33
CA LEU A 29 18.15 16.33 70.28
C LEU A 29 19.35 16.10 69.36
N GLY A 30 19.47 14.90 68.80
CA GLY A 30 20.52 14.60 67.84
C GLY A 30 20.35 13.29 67.08
N GLY A 31 21.26 13.06 66.15
CA GLY A 31 21.28 11.89 65.28
C GLY A 31 22.33 12.04 64.18
N THR A 32 22.26 11.18 63.16
CA THR A 32 23.24 11.13 62.08
C THR A 32 22.64 11.41 60.70
N VAL A 33 23.46 12.00 59.82
CA VAL A 33 23.19 12.13 58.38
C VAL A 33 24.44 11.71 57.60
N GLY A 34 24.26 10.88 56.57
CA GLY A 34 25.35 10.46 55.68
C GLY A 34 25.75 11.54 54.68
N GLY A 35 27.04 11.59 54.32
CA GLY A 35 27.58 12.51 53.33
C GLY A 35 29.11 12.42 53.20
N ASN A 36 29.61 12.62 51.98
CA ASN A 36 31.04 12.57 51.65
C ASN A 36 31.86 13.78 52.19
N SER A 37 31.20 14.69 52.90
CA SER A 37 31.76 15.83 53.62
C SER A 37 30.79 16.23 54.76
N ILE A 38 31.21 17.12 55.65
CA ILE A 38 30.33 17.59 56.75
C ILE A 38 29.05 18.23 56.22
N ASN A 39 27.90 17.60 56.49
CA ASN A 39 26.61 18.13 56.09
C ASN A 39 26.22 19.29 57.01
N LYS A 40 26.17 20.52 56.48
CA LYS A 40 25.87 21.76 57.25
C LYS A 40 24.39 22.20 57.19
N THR A 41 23.50 21.44 56.54
CA THR A 41 22.14 21.90 56.19
C THR A 41 21.00 20.92 56.50
N ALA A 42 21.17 19.61 56.26
CA ALA A 42 20.13 18.62 56.53
C ALA A 42 20.03 18.28 58.04
N PHE A 43 18.91 17.70 58.47
CA PHE A 43 18.74 17.16 59.82
C PHE A 43 18.48 15.64 59.76
N PRO A 44 18.77 14.88 60.83
CA PRO A 44 18.51 13.44 60.89
C PRO A 44 17.03 13.10 60.70
N ALA A 45 16.74 11.97 60.03
CA ALA A 45 15.38 11.45 59.88
C ALA A 45 14.88 10.73 61.15
N GLU A 46 15.80 10.10 61.89
CA GLU A 46 15.56 9.55 63.24
C GLU A 46 16.33 10.39 64.26
N THR A 47 15.68 10.73 65.38
CA THR A 47 16.23 11.63 66.39
C THR A 47 16.17 10.99 67.78
N ASN A 48 17.25 11.12 68.54
CA ASN A 48 17.36 10.67 69.93
C ASN A 48 17.81 11.82 70.84
N SER A 49 17.55 11.70 72.14
CA SER A 49 18.02 12.65 73.16
C SER A 49 19.40 12.28 73.70
N TYR A 50 20.32 13.24 73.78
CA TYR A 50 21.67 13.07 74.33
C TYR A 50 21.95 14.12 75.42
N PRO A 51 22.59 13.78 76.55
CA PRO A 51 22.87 14.77 77.60
C PRO A 51 23.87 15.87 77.16
N ASN A 52 24.70 15.56 76.17
CA ASN A 52 25.79 16.39 75.65
C ASN A 52 26.18 15.95 74.22
N PRO A 53 27.01 16.71 73.47
CA PRO A 53 27.54 16.30 72.16
C PRO A 53 28.59 15.17 72.27
N HIS A 54 28.15 14.00 72.74
CA HIS A 54 28.97 12.89 73.23
C HIS A 54 30.00 12.33 72.23
N ALA A 55 29.77 12.45 70.92
CA ALA A 55 30.74 12.04 69.89
C ALA A 55 32.11 12.76 70.05
N GLY A 56 32.11 14.02 70.55
CA GLY A 56 33.32 14.79 70.85
C GLY A 56 34.12 14.32 72.08
N ALA A 57 33.70 13.23 72.73
CA ALA A 57 34.33 12.63 73.91
C ALA A 57 34.75 11.16 73.70
N THR A 58 34.76 10.64 72.47
CA THR A 58 35.19 9.27 72.18
C THR A 58 35.68 9.10 70.73
N THR A 59 36.68 8.24 70.51
CA THR A 59 37.14 7.81 69.18
C THR A 59 36.50 6.50 68.71
N ALA A 60 35.51 5.97 69.46
CA ALA A 60 34.91 4.67 69.19
C ALA A 60 33.97 4.66 67.97
N THR A 61 33.96 3.54 67.25
CA THR A 61 33.10 3.27 66.08
C THR A 61 32.20 2.05 66.39
N PRO A 62 30.94 2.21 66.84
CA PRO A 62 30.17 3.45 67.07
C PRO A 62 30.58 4.22 68.35
N PRO A 63 30.17 5.49 68.53
CA PRO A 63 29.18 6.26 67.75
C PRO A 63 29.65 6.72 66.37
N TRP A 64 30.95 6.73 66.08
CA TRP A 64 31.46 7.15 64.77
C TRP A 64 31.20 6.11 63.68
N ALA A 65 31.03 6.59 62.44
CA ALA A 65 30.87 5.80 61.23
C ALA A 65 31.47 6.56 60.04
N LEU A 66 31.84 5.84 58.97
CA LEU A 66 32.39 6.44 57.75
C LEU A 66 31.37 7.38 57.08
N PHE A 67 31.85 8.46 56.47
CA PHE A 67 31.04 9.45 55.74
C PHE A 67 29.77 9.90 56.49
N THR A 68 29.88 10.18 57.80
CA THR A 68 28.73 10.41 58.68
C THR A 68 28.89 11.68 59.51
N THR A 69 27.91 12.58 59.45
CA THR A 69 27.81 13.77 60.32
C THR A 69 26.88 13.45 61.48
N TRP A 70 27.41 13.50 62.71
CA TRP A 70 26.63 13.67 63.93
C TRP A 70 26.13 15.11 64.03
N ILE A 71 24.86 15.27 64.37
CA ILE A 71 24.17 16.57 64.48
C ILE A 71 23.46 16.60 65.84
N TYR A 72 23.63 17.70 66.57
CA TYR A 72 22.97 17.97 67.85
C TYR A 72 22.35 19.37 67.82
N TRP A 73 21.14 19.53 68.35
CA TRP A 73 20.45 20.82 68.43
C TRP A 73 19.54 20.92 69.66
N GLY A 74 19.22 22.16 70.03
CA GLY A 74 18.43 22.49 71.21
C GLY A 74 18.78 23.90 71.66
N GLN A 75 18.87 24.12 72.97
CA GLN A 75 19.38 25.34 73.56
C GLN A 75 20.55 25.08 74.51
N ILE A 76 21.53 25.97 74.48
CA ILE A 76 22.68 26.02 75.40
C ILE A 76 22.46 27.15 76.41
N TYR A 77 22.71 26.89 77.70
CA TYR A 77 22.76 27.93 78.71
C TYR A 77 24.15 28.56 78.73
N LEU A 78 24.22 29.90 78.71
CA LEU A 78 25.47 30.65 78.69
C LEU A 78 25.46 31.75 79.77
N PRO A 79 26.55 31.95 80.53
CA PRO A 79 26.72 33.10 81.41
C PRO A 79 27.06 34.38 80.62
N ALA A 80 26.78 35.56 81.19
CA ALA A 80 27.04 36.87 80.59
C ALA A 80 28.54 37.23 80.53
N THR A 81 29.29 36.57 79.65
CA THR A 81 30.74 36.74 79.44
C THR A 81 31.10 36.36 78.00
N ASN A 82 32.37 36.49 77.62
CA ASN A 82 32.88 35.87 76.40
C ASN A 82 33.20 34.39 76.65
N ILE A 83 32.56 33.48 75.92
CA ILE A 83 32.83 32.04 75.97
C ILE A 83 33.63 31.67 74.72
N TRP A 84 34.81 31.07 74.91
CA TRP A 84 35.54 30.41 73.84
C TRP A 84 35.04 28.97 73.71
N PHE A 85 34.81 28.52 72.49
CA PHE A 85 34.63 27.10 72.14
C PHE A 85 35.77 26.67 71.24
N ALA A 86 36.29 25.46 71.46
CA ALA A 86 37.42 24.93 70.74
C ALA A 86 37.30 23.42 70.53
N GLU A 87 38.10 22.92 69.60
CA GLU A 87 38.00 21.57 69.05
C GLU A 87 39.35 21.03 68.60
N ASN A 88 39.47 19.71 68.52
CA ASN A 88 40.51 18.98 67.81
C ASN A 88 39.90 17.63 67.38
N ILE A 89 38.93 17.69 66.46
CA ILE A 89 38.20 16.52 65.94
C ILE A 89 38.81 16.06 64.61
N ASP A 90 39.00 14.76 64.45
CA ASP A 90 39.40 14.14 63.18
C ASP A 90 38.35 14.42 62.10
N ASP A 91 38.81 14.66 60.87
CA ASP A 91 38.07 15.24 59.74
C ASP A 91 37.38 16.61 59.94
N GLY A 92 36.33 16.78 60.77
CA GLY A 92 35.70 18.13 60.90
C GLY A 92 34.49 18.37 61.82
N ILE A 93 34.21 19.65 62.06
CA ILE A 93 33.19 20.17 63.00
C ILE A 93 32.54 21.48 62.49
N TYR A 94 31.29 21.74 62.86
CA TYR A 94 30.58 22.99 62.58
C TYR A 94 29.65 23.34 63.75
N MET A 95 29.78 24.54 64.32
CA MET A 95 29.01 24.99 65.49
C MET A 95 28.47 26.41 65.28
N ARG A 96 27.21 26.62 65.63
CA ARG A 96 26.57 27.95 65.62
C ARG A 96 25.62 28.17 66.80
N ILE A 97 25.50 29.43 67.22
CA ILE A 97 24.63 29.93 68.30
C ILE A 97 23.81 31.11 67.75
N TRP A 98 22.56 31.26 68.18
CA TRP A 98 21.69 32.40 67.84
C TRP A 98 21.39 33.27 69.06
N ASP A 99 21.63 34.57 68.96
CA ASP A 99 21.06 35.63 69.80
C ASP A 99 20.03 36.50 69.04
N GLY A 100 19.84 36.25 67.74
CA GLY A 100 18.88 36.92 66.88
C GLY A 100 18.53 36.09 65.64
N ALA A 101 18.02 36.74 64.58
CA ALA A 101 17.57 36.07 63.36
C ALA A 101 18.70 35.40 62.54
N THR A 102 19.95 35.82 62.73
CA THR A 102 21.13 35.28 62.03
C THR A 102 22.02 34.56 63.06
N PRO A 103 22.46 33.32 62.80
CA PRO A 103 23.41 32.63 63.68
C PRO A 103 24.80 33.27 63.64
N THR A 104 25.46 33.32 64.79
CA THR A 104 26.92 33.46 64.86
C THR A 104 27.54 32.07 64.70
N ILE A 105 28.35 31.89 63.65
CA ILE A 105 29.15 30.66 63.45
C ILE A 105 30.38 30.76 64.35
N ILE A 106 30.59 29.75 65.21
CA ILE A 106 31.61 29.73 66.26
C ILE A 106 32.81 28.87 65.84
N LEU A 107 32.53 27.71 65.26
CA LEU A 107 33.52 26.80 64.70
C LEU A 107 33.05 26.39 63.30
N GLU A 108 33.97 26.36 62.34
CA GLU A 108 33.70 25.91 60.99
C GLU A 108 34.92 25.21 60.40
N ASP A 109 34.78 23.90 60.22
CA ASP A 109 35.37 23.05 59.18
C ASP A 109 36.78 23.44 58.71
N ASN A 110 37.77 23.00 59.49
CA ASN A 110 39.19 23.29 59.28
C ASN A 110 39.84 22.46 58.15
N ASN A 111 39.17 21.40 57.65
CA ASN A 111 39.69 20.39 56.71
C ASN A 111 41.08 19.80 57.09
N ASN A 112 41.38 19.68 58.38
CA ASN A 112 42.69 19.27 58.89
C ASN A 112 42.61 18.64 60.30
N HIS A 113 42.42 17.31 60.32
CA HIS A 113 42.28 16.39 61.46
C HIS A 113 43.26 16.50 62.65
N SER A 114 44.28 17.36 62.58
CA SER A 114 45.36 17.45 63.58
C SER A 114 45.62 18.85 64.14
N THR A 115 44.87 19.86 63.69
CA THR A 115 45.09 21.28 64.00
C THR A 115 43.91 21.85 64.79
N PRO A 116 44.04 22.03 66.13
CA PRO A 116 42.93 22.49 66.93
C PRO A 116 42.50 23.91 66.56
N THR A 117 41.20 24.14 66.37
CA THR A 117 40.65 25.49 66.17
C THR A 117 39.85 25.98 67.37
N ALA A 118 39.63 27.29 67.43
CA ALA A 118 38.88 27.95 68.49
C ALA A 118 38.21 29.23 67.99
N GLY A 119 36.96 29.44 68.39
CA GLY A 119 36.19 30.66 68.18
C GLY A 119 35.46 31.06 69.46
N SER A 120 34.70 32.15 69.43
CA SER A 120 34.08 32.69 70.64
C SER A 120 32.74 33.34 70.41
N PHE A 121 31.89 33.27 71.43
CA PHE A 121 30.59 33.91 71.51
C PHE A 121 30.50 34.72 72.81
N THR A 122 30.16 36.01 72.71
CA THR A 122 29.87 36.83 73.89
C THR A 122 28.36 36.87 74.10
N ALA A 123 27.87 36.20 75.13
CA ALA A 123 26.44 36.20 75.45
C ALA A 123 26.03 37.57 76.01
N PRO A 124 25.10 38.32 75.39
CA PRO A 124 24.73 39.67 75.82
C PRO A 124 24.07 39.70 77.21
N VAL A 125 23.41 38.62 77.60
CA VAL A 125 22.88 38.36 78.95
C VAL A 125 23.09 36.89 79.33
N ALA A 126 22.98 36.54 80.61
CA ALA A 126 22.97 35.14 81.01
C ALA A 126 21.61 34.52 80.64
N GLY A 127 21.60 33.37 79.95
CA GLY A 127 20.36 32.82 79.42
C GLY A 127 20.52 31.62 78.52
N TRP A 128 19.38 31.13 78.00
CA TRP A 128 19.30 30.02 77.05
C TRP A 128 19.28 30.55 75.61
N TYR A 129 20.19 30.06 74.79
CA TYR A 129 20.35 30.44 73.38
C TYR A 129 20.19 29.19 72.50
N PRO A 130 19.49 29.25 71.34
CA PRO A 130 19.51 28.16 70.37
C PRO A 130 20.93 27.79 69.96
N VAL A 131 21.21 26.50 69.86
CA VAL A 131 22.52 25.94 69.52
C VAL A 131 22.39 24.83 68.50
N GLU A 132 23.38 24.74 67.62
CA GLU A 132 23.56 23.62 66.70
C GLU A 132 25.04 23.24 66.67
N ILE A 133 25.34 21.96 66.89
CA ILE A 133 26.68 21.39 66.93
C ILE A 133 26.70 20.20 65.98
N ARG A 134 27.61 20.19 65.01
CA ARG A 134 27.81 19.11 64.05
C ARG A 134 29.24 18.64 64.07
N MET A 135 29.47 17.34 63.99
CA MET A 135 30.80 16.73 63.91
C MET A 135 30.77 15.62 62.86
N TRP A 136 31.75 15.55 61.96
CA TRP A 136 31.75 14.61 60.82
C TRP A 136 33.01 13.77 60.79
N ASN A 137 32.87 12.54 60.31
CA ASN A 137 33.94 11.60 60.07
C ASN A 137 33.84 11.07 58.64
N GLY A 138 34.95 11.13 57.90
CA GLY A 138 35.10 10.65 56.53
C GLY A 138 35.73 9.26 56.49
N VAL A 139 37.06 9.19 56.33
CA VAL A 139 37.83 7.95 56.12
C VAL A 139 39.23 8.01 56.74
N GLY A 140 39.39 7.50 57.96
CA GLY A 140 40.69 7.44 58.63
C GLY A 140 40.58 7.07 60.10
N GLY A 141 41.19 7.90 60.95
CA GLY A 141 40.81 7.98 62.36
C GLY A 141 39.42 8.61 62.51
N ALA A 142 38.91 8.68 63.74
CA ALA A 142 37.58 9.20 64.02
C ALA A 142 37.53 9.83 65.42
N GLY A 143 36.86 10.99 65.54
CA GLY A 143 36.65 11.64 66.82
C GLY A 143 37.87 12.40 67.35
N PRO A 144 38.03 12.53 68.69
CA PRO A 144 39.08 13.37 69.29
C PRO A 144 40.52 12.99 68.93
N TYR A 145 41.23 13.90 68.27
CA TYR A 145 42.65 13.77 67.98
C TYR A 145 43.49 14.18 69.21
N ALA A 146 44.43 13.32 69.61
CA ALA A 146 45.20 13.49 70.85
C ALA A 146 46.50 14.30 70.63
N SER A 147 46.36 15.59 70.32
CA SER A 147 47.47 16.56 70.23
C SER A 147 47.19 17.80 71.07
N SER A 148 48.23 18.60 71.37
CA SER A 148 48.10 19.97 71.90
C SER A 148 47.12 20.12 73.10
N GLY A 149 47.22 19.24 74.10
CA GLY A 149 46.37 19.26 75.30
C GLY A 149 44.97 18.64 75.16
N TRP A 150 44.59 18.22 73.95
CA TRP A 150 43.39 17.41 73.68
C TRP A 150 43.69 15.92 73.87
N THR A 151 42.65 15.11 74.09
CA THR A 151 42.79 13.67 74.39
C THR A 151 41.77 12.85 73.61
N ALA A 152 41.98 11.54 73.49
CA ALA A 152 41.04 10.62 72.85
C ALA A 152 39.62 10.59 73.50
N THR A 153 39.45 11.22 74.67
CA THR A 153 38.16 11.37 75.38
C THR A 153 37.71 12.83 75.52
N LYS A 154 38.42 13.79 74.90
CA LYS A 154 38.07 15.21 74.87
C LYS A 154 38.66 15.85 73.62
N GLY A 155 37.82 16.02 72.60
CA GLY A 155 38.14 16.71 71.34
C GLY A 155 37.25 17.92 71.06
N PHE A 156 36.35 18.27 71.98
CA PHE A 156 35.54 19.49 71.92
C PHE A 156 35.44 20.08 73.34
N GLY A 157 35.38 21.40 73.48
CA GLY A 157 35.37 22.03 74.80
C GLY A 157 35.04 23.52 74.81
N TYR A 158 34.75 24.04 76.01
CA TYR A 158 34.47 25.45 76.28
C TYR A 158 35.40 26.03 77.35
N LYS A 159 35.56 27.37 77.33
CA LYS A 159 36.36 28.14 78.29
C LYS A 159 35.68 29.49 78.54
N LEU A 160 35.53 29.88 79.81
CA LEU A 160 34.92 31.16 80.19
C LEU A 160 35.99 32.26 80.29
N GLY A 161 35.85 33.30 79.46
CA GLY A 161 36.72 34.47 79.47
C GLY A 161 38.15 34.23 78.96
N GLY A 162 39.00 35.24 79.17
CA GLY A 162 40.41 35.22 78.76
C GLY A 162 40.65 35.37 77.26
N ALA A 163 41.92 35.21 76.86
CA ALA A 163 42.36 35.27 75.48
C ALA A 163 42.17 33.93 74.75
N LYS A 164 42.14 33.99 73.40
CA LYS A 164 42.10 32.82 72.51
C LYS A 164 43.23 31.86 72.85
N SER A 165 42.90 30.58 72.91
CA SER A 165 43.84 29.47 73.06
C SER A 165 43.39 28.29 72.19
N THR A 166 44.32 27.44 71.82
CA THR A 166 44.08 26.17 71.10
C THR A 166 44.63 24.97 71.85
N ASP A 167 45.20 25.19 73.05
CA ASP A 167 45.64 24.12 73.95
C ASP A 167 44.43 23.53 74.68
N GLY A 168 44.18 22.23 74.51
CA GLY A 168 43.04 21.54 75.11
C GLY A 168 43.04 21.52 76.63
N ASN A 169 44.16 21.82 77.31
CA ASN A 169 44.19 21.97 78.77
C ASN A 169 43.37 23.18 79.25
N ASP A 170 43.21 24.21 78.41
CA ASP A 170 42.44 25.42 78.72
C ASP A 170 40.90 25.20 78.66
N TYR A 171 40.44 24.06 78.14
CA TYR A 171 39.04 23.82 77.79
C TYR A 171 38.41 22.66 78.58
N THR A 172 37.19 22.87 79.06
CA THR A 172 36.35 21.88 79.75
C THR A 172 35.40 21.24 78.73
N PHE A 173 35.18 19.92 78.77
CA PHE A 173 34.16 19.29 77.93
C PHE A 173 32.76 19.70 78.44
N PRO A 174 31.83 20.17 77.61
CA PRO A 174 30.47 20.46 78.04
C PRO A 174 29.68 19.16 78.22
N ASP A 175 29.81 18.51 79.37
CA ASP A 175 29.15 17.24 79.69
C ASP A 175 27.65 17.39 80.02
N GLY A 176 27.12 18.61 80.02
CA GLY A 176 25.74 18.95 80.38
C GLY A 176 25.58 19.33 81.86
N THR A 177 26.68 19.42 82.62
CA THR A 177 26.72 19.88 84.01
C THR A 177 27.62 21.11 84.20
N GLY A 178 27.44 21.83 85.31
CA GLY A 178 28.20 23.06 85.59
C GLY A 178 27.63 24.31 84.90
N ASP A 179 28.50 25.21 84.46
CA ASP A 179 28.12 26.54 83.94
C ASP A 179 27.49 26.51 82.53
N ILE A 180 27.63 25.40 81.80
CA ILE A 180 27.11 25.20 80.44
C ILE A 180 26.16 24.01 80.46
N LEU A 181 24.87 24.29 80.31
CA LEU A 181 23.79 23.31 80.34
C LEU A 181 23.13 23.19 78.97
N PHE A 182 22.48 22.06 78.70
CA PHE A 182 21.71 21.84 77.47
C PHE A 182 20.25 21.51 77.77
N ARG A 183 19.33 21.93 76.89
CA ARG A 183 17.93 21.49 76.89
C ARG A 183 17.35 21.36 75.47
N TYR A 184 16.36 20.51 75.30
CA TYR A 184 15.60 20.33 74.07
C TYR A 184 14.07 20.33 74.33
N ASP A 185 13.28 20.37 73.26
CA ASP A 185 11.82 20.41 73.29
C ASP A 185 11.23 19.06 72.88
N ASP A 186 10.14 18.61 73.52
CA ASP A 186 9.56 17.27 73.32
C ASP A 186 8.42 17.20 72.28
N GLY A 187 8.02 18.34 71.72
CA GLY A 187 7.45 18.44 70.36
C GLY A 187 6.06 17.84 70.13
N GLY A 188 5.30 17.59 71.20
CA GLY A 188 3.97 16.96 71.08
C GLY A 188 2.81 17.92 70.82
N ASN A 189 2.84 19.13 71.40
CA ASN A 189 1.65 19.95 71.63
C ASN A 189 1.80 21.44 71.26
N ASP A 190 2.93 21.84 70.66
CA ASP A 190 3.33 23.25 70.43
C ASP A 190 3.40 23.65 68.94
N VAL A 191 2.90 22.79 68.05
CA VAL A 191 3.14 22.89 66.60
C VAL A 191 1.88 23.11 65.75
N LEU A 192 2.05 23.91 64.69
CA LEU A 192 1.13 24.04 63.56
C LEU A 192 1.83 23.61 62.27
N GLN A 193 1.40 22.49 61.68
CA GLN A 193 1.84 22.08 60.34
C GLN A 193 1.02 22.78 59.26
N ILE A 194 1.66 23.30 58.21
CA ILE A 194 1.02 24.06 57.12
C ILE A 194 1.36 23.44 55.77
N THR A 195 0.33 23.01 55.02
CA THR A 195 0.45 22.46 53.66
C THR A 195 -0.58 23.08 52.71
N GLY A 196 -0.43 22.84 51.41
CA GLY A 196 -1.41 23.15 50.37
C GLY A 196 -1.87 21.89 49.66
N THR A 197 -3.12 21.88 49.18
CA THR A 197 -3.68 20.83 48.32
C THR A 197 -4.27 21.48 47.05
N PRO A 198 -4.06 20.91 45.84
CA PRO A 198 -3.33 19.68 45.53
C PRO A 198 -1.81 19.79 45.70
N ALA A 199 -1.26 21.00 45.83
CA ALA A 199 0.15 21.24 46.16
C ALA A 199 0.35 22.55 46.92
N ASN A 200 1.57 22.78 47.40
CA ASN A 200 2.01 24.03 48.03
C ASN A 200 2.19 25.13 46.96
N TYR A 201 1.13 25.89 46.66
CA TYR A 201 1.19 27.02 45.73
C TYR A 201 1.27 28.38 46.46
N GLY A 202 1.94 29.36 45.85
CA GLY A 202 1.98 30.74 46.34
C GLY A 202 2.74 30.97 47.64
N VAL A 203 2.69 32.20 48.13
CA VAL A 203 3.20 32.56 49.46
C VAL A 203 2.08 32.43 50.49
N VAL A 204 2.40 31.85 51.65
CA VAL A 204 1.48 31.72 52.79
C VAL A 204 2.19 32.16 54.08
N TRP A 205 1.41 32.60 55.07
CA TRP A 205 1.89 32.98 56.40
C TRP A 205 1.07 32.23 57.49
N PRO A 206 1.71 31.60 58.49
CA PRO A 206 3.12 31.19 58.46
C PRO A 206 3.44 30.31 57.22
N PRO A 207 4.72 30.20 56.82
CA PRO A 207 5.09 29.49 55.59
C PRO A 207 4.76 28.00 55.62
N TYR A 208 4.66 27.38 54.44
CA TYR A 208 4.54 25.93 54.31
C TYR A 208 5.68 25.20 55.03
N GLY A 209 5.36 24.15 55.78
CA GLY A 209 6.28 23.47 56.69
C GLY A 209 5.65 23.26 58.07
N VAL A 210 6.41 23.52 59.14
CA VAL A 210 5.94 23.46 60.53
C VAL A 210 6.31 24.75 61.25
N THR A 211 5.36 25.30 62.00
CA THR A 211 5.55 26.40 62.94
C THR A 211 5.59 25.81 64.34
N ASN A 212 6.67 26.04 65.09
CA ASN A 212 6.92 25.43 66.40
C ASN A 212 6.87 26.46 67.54
N GLY A 213 6.84 25.99 68.79
CA GLY A 213 7.01 26.81 69.99
C GLY A 213 5.77 27.62 70.37
N LEU A 214 4.59 27.21 69.91
CA LEU A 214 3.31 27.86 70.20
C LEU A 214 2.79 27.40 71.57
N ALA A 215 2.22 28.32 72.36
CA ALA A 215 1.53 27.98 73.59
C ALA A 215 0.02 27.75 73.34
N ALA A 216 -0.62 26.91 74.17
CA ALA A 216 -2.08 26.79 74.16
C ALA A 216 -2.74 28.14 74.45
N GLY A 217 -3.60 28.60 73.54
CA GLY A 217 -4.20 29.94 73.51
C GLY A 217 -3.52 30.95 72.58
N ASP A 218 -2.29 30.69 72.08
CA ASP A 218 -1.62 31.59 71.14
C ASP A 218 -2.46 31.77 69.88
N SER A 219 -2.70 33.03 69.50
CA SER A 219 -3.66 33.38 68.46
C SER A 219 -3.06 34.34 67.44
N PHE A 220 -3.06 33.95 66.16
CA PHE A 220 -2.48 34.72 65.07
C PHE A 220 -3.21 34.52 63.74
N LEU A 221 -3.02 35.46 62.82
CA LEU A 221 -3.59 35.38 61.47
C LEU A 221 -2.77 34.42 60.60
N CYS A 222 -3.39 33.31 60.21
CA CYS A 222 -2.94 32.51 59.07
C CYS A 222 -3.51 33.13 57.78
N GLN A 223 -2.68 33.32 56.76
CA GLN A 223 -3.09 33.97 55.51
C GLN A 223 -2.37 33.38 54.29
N ALA A 224 -3.13 33.03 53.25
CA ALA A 224 -2.61 32.72 51.92
C ALA A 224 -2.65 33.94 51.00
N GLN A 225 -1.74 33.99 50.04
CA GLN A 225 -1.68 35.03 49.02
C GLN A 225 -3.03 35.20 48.29
N ALA A 226 -3.53 36.43 48.29
CA ALA A 226 -4.83 36.76 47.71
C ALA A 226 -4.79 36.78 46.18
N GLY A 227 -5.94 36.45 45.56
CA GLY A 227 -6.13 36.55 44.11
C GLY A 227 -5.65 35.33 43.34
N LYS A 228 -5.17 35.57 42.11
CA LYS A 228 -4.75 34.54 41.15
C LYS A 228 -3.24 34.65 40.93
N ILE A 229 -2.54 33.54 41.17
CA ILE A 229 -1.07 33.45 41.09
C ILE A 229 -0.66 32.57 39.91
N ALA A 230 0.36 32.98 39.15
CA ALA A 230 0.97 32.12 38.16
C ALA A 230 1.75 30.99 38.87
N ILE A 231 1.65 29.77 38.35
CA ILE A 231 2.40 28.60 38.85
C ILE A 231 3.29 27.96 37.77
N ALA A 232 2.93 28.13 36.50
CA ALA A 232 3.75 27.86 35.31
C ALA A 232 3.15 28.65 34.13
N ASP A 233 3.78 28.60 32.96
CA ASP A 233 3.19 29.19 31.75
C ASP A 233 1.82 28.57 31.44
N GLY A 234 0.86 29.41 31.06
CA GLY A 234 -0.54 29.04 30.86
C GLY A 234 -1.26 28.47 32.10
N SER A 235 -0.65 28.49 33.29
CA SER A 235 -1.15 27.77 34.47
C SER A 235 -1.17 28.66 35.71
N ARG A 236 -2.31 28.71 36.41
CA ARG A 236 -2.49 29.54 37.61
C ARG A 236 -3.20 28.79 38.73
N ALA A 237 -3.01 29.26 39.97
CA ALA A 237 -3.78 28.83 41.13
C ALA A 237 -4.48 30.02 41.82
N SER A 238 -5.49 29.74 42.62
CA SER A 238 -6.10 30.69 43.58
C SER A 238 -6.55 29.95 44.83
N CYS A 239 -6.35 30.56 46.00
CA CYS A 239 -6.75 29.98 47.28
C CYS A 239 -8.28 30.03 47.40
N ALA A 240 -8.91 28.86 47.38
CA ALA A 240 -10.35 28.67 47.51
C ALA A 240 -10.80 28.53 48.98
N GLY A 241 -9.86 28.32 49.90
CA GLY A 241 -10.16 28.23 51.33
C GLY A 241 -9.08 27.51 52.13
N TYR A 242 -9.46 27.03 53.31
CA TYR A 242 -8.61 26.24 54.19
C TYR A 242 -9.40 25.14 54.90
N GLN A 243 -8.67 24.12 55.36
CA GLN A 243 -9.13 23.09 56.29
C GLN A 243 -8.12 22.99 57.43
N LEU A 244 -8.56 23.12 58.68
CA LEU A 244 -7.76 22.89 59.87
C LEU A 244 -8.15 21.52 60.46
N PHE A 245 -7.16 20.69 60.79
CA PHE A 245 -7.35 19.40 61.43
C PHE A 245 -6.67 19.37 62.81
N THR A 246 -7.24 18.69 63.81
CA THR A 246 -6.62 18.46 65.14
C THR A 246 -5.72 17.22 65.20
N ASN A 247 -5.60 16.48 64.09
CA ASN A 247 -4.64 15.40 63.88
C ASN A 247 -4.49 15.17 62.36
N GLU A 248 -4.08 13.98 61.92
CA GLU A 248 -3.97 13.67 60.50
C GLU A 248 -5.31 13.69 59.74
N THR A 249 -6.45 13.43 60.38
CA THR A 249 -7.73 13.16 59.68
C THR A 249 -8.98 13.88 60.24
N VAL A 250 -8.98 14.30 61.51
CA VAL A 250 -10.14 14.93 62.16
C VAL A 250 -10.21 16.41 61.80
N LEU A 251 -11.16 16.77 60.92
CA LEU A 251 -11.42 18.16 60.53
C LEU A 251 -12.02 18.94 61.71
N ALA A 252 -11.34 20.02 62.10
CA ALA A 252 -11.67 20.89 63.21
C ALA A 252 -12.39 22.18 62.76
N ALA A 253 -11.93 22.77 61.66
CA ALA A 253 -12.53 23.95 61.06
C ALA A 253 -12.28 23.98 59.54
N SER A 254 -13.09 24.72 58.80
CA SER A 254 -12.84 25.02 57.39
C SER A 254 -13.54 26.32 56.99
N GLY A 255 -13.03 27.00 55.97
CA GLY A 255 -13.66 28.20 55.43
C GLY A 255 -13.18 28.53 54.02
N THR A 256 -13.96 29.31 53.27
CA THR A 256 -13.70 29.66 51.86
C THR A 256 -12.91 30.97 51.71
N THR A 257 -12.14 31.35 52.71
CA THR A 257 -11.35 32.58 52.76
C THR A 257 -9.86 32.26 52.67
N ASN A 258 -9.07 33.12 52.03
CA ASN A 258 -7.60 33.03 52.02
C ASN A 258 -6.98 33.55 53.34
N ALA A 259 -7.75 33.65 54.42
CA ALA A 259 -7.36 34.20 55.71
C ALA A 259 -8.19 33.55 56.82
N PHE A 260 -7.53 33.24 57.94
CA PHE A 260 -8.09 32.52 59.08
C PHE A 260 -7.36 32.95 60.36
N ILE A 261 -8.10 33.31 61.42
CA ILE A 261 -7.49 33.51 62.74
C ILE A 261 -7.39 32.13 63.40
N TYR A 262 -6.15 31.64 63.52
CA TYR A 262 -5.86 30.41 64.23
C TYR A 262 -5.64 30.73 65.71
N THR A 263 -6.16 29.86 66.58
CA THR A 263 -5.85 29.80 68.00
C THR A 263 -5.37 28.38 68.29
N HIS A 264 -4.20 28.26 68.91
CA HIS A 264 -3.60 26.98 69.26
C HIS A 264 -4.18 26.40 70.55
N ASP A 265 -4.10 25.08 70.72
CA ASP A 265 -4.62 24.33 71.88
C ASP A 265 -3.81 23.05 72.07
N LEU A 266 -3.81 22.21 71.02
CA LEU A 266 -2.97 21.03 70.82
C LEU A 266 -2.46 21.03 69.36
N TYR A 267 -1.75 19.97 68.95
CA TYR A 267 -1.33 19.76 67.54
C TYR A 267 -2.44 20.13 66.55
N ALA A 268 -2.08 20.90 65.52
CA ALA A 268 -2.99 21.13 64.39
C ALA A 268 -2.26 21.14 63.04
N ARG A 269 -3.03 20.88 61.99
CA ARG A 269 -2.58 20.86 60.60
C ARG A 269 -3.50 21.71 59.74
N LEU A 270 -2.99 22.83 59.22
CA LEU A 270 -3.70 23.73 58.31
C LEU A 270 -3.38 23.37 56.86
N VAL A 271 -4.42 23.11 56.07
CA VAL A 271 -4.31 22.78 54.65
C VAL A 271 -5.01 23.86 53.83
N TRP A 272 -4.23 24.69 53.14
CA TRP A 272 -4.74 25.65 52.17
C TRP A 272 -5.29 24.91 50.94
N GLN A 273 -6.53 25.19 50.58
CA GLN A 273 -7.21 24.60 49.43
C GLN A 273 -6.98 25.49 48.22
N TRP A 274 -6.37 24.95 47.16
CA TRP A 274 -6.06 25.68 45.93
C TRP A 274 -6.83 25.13 44.75
N GLU A 275 -7.58 26.00 44.08
CA GLU A 275 -8.12 25.72 42.75
C GLU A 275 -7.08 26.11 41.70
N THR A 276 -6.75 25.18 40.80
CA THR A 276 -5.94 25.45 39.61
C THR A 276 -6.80 25.77 38.40
N ALA A 277 -6.25 26.52 37.46
CA ALA A 277 -6.87 26.85 36.19
C ALA A 277 -5.82 26.93 35.07
N TYR A 278 -6.22 26.48 33.88
CA TYR A 278 -5.37 26.41 32.70
C TYR A 278 -5.87 27.34 31.60
N GLN A 279 -4.93 27.90 30.83
CA GLN A 279 -5.21 28.76 29.68
C GLN A 279 -5.44 27.90 28.43
N MET A 280 -6.60 28.05 27.84
CA MET A 280 -6.94 27.57 26.51
C MET A 280 -6.80 28.76 25.54
N ASP A 281 -6.15 28.56 24.41
CA ASP A 281 -6.05 29.55 23.33
C ASP A 281 -6.50 28.90 22.03
N PHE A 282 -7.57 29.45 21.43
CA PHE A 282 -8.14 28.90 20.21
C PHE A 282 -8.26 29.97 19.12
N THR A 283 -7.62 29.73 17.99
CA THR A 283 -7.58 30.67 16.85
C THR A 283 -8.39 30.13 15.67
N ALA A 284 -9.23 30.98 15.08
CA ALA A 284 -9.81 30.71 13.76
C ALA A 284 -8.80 31.08 12.67
N GLY A 285 -8.48 30.14 11.78
CA GLY A 285 -7.86 30.46 10.50
C GLY A 285 -8.83 31.24 9.59
N ALA A 286 -8.30 31.83 8.52
CA ALA A 286 -9.12 32.50 7.52
C ALA A 286 -10.13 31.51 6.89
N GLY A 287 -11.37 31.97 6.66
CA GLY A 287 -12.45 31.14 6.11
C GLY A 287 -13.37 30.49 7.14
N GLY A 288 -13.32 30.90 8.42
CA GLY A 288 -14.27 30.45 9.43
C GLY A 288 -14.19 31.20 10.75
N SER A 289 -14.84 30.63 11.77
CA SER A 289 -14.99 31.20 13.12
C SER A 289 -15.02 30.09 14.17
N LEU A 290 -14.85 30.45 15.45
CA LEU A 290 -14.96 29.52 16.58
C LEU A 290 -16.10 29.93 17.51
N SER A 291 -16.71 28.95 18.19
CA SER A 291 -17.68 29.22 19.28
C SER A 291 -17.05 29.90 20.50
N THR A 292 -15.72 29.80 20.66
CA THR A 292 -14.93 30.50 21.68
C THR A 292 -13.47 30.59 21.24
N THR A 293 -12.76 31.67 21.62
CA THR A 293 -11.31 31.80 21.45
C THR A 293 -10.51 31.24 22.64
N GLY A 294 -11.17 30.53 23.56
CA GLY A 294 -10.54 29.98 24.76
C GLY A 294 -10.73 30.89 25.98
N GLY A 295 -9.64 31.16 26.70
CA GLY A 295 -9.64 31.80 28.01
C GLY A 295 -9.17 30.85 29.12
N TRP A 296 -9.47 31.18 30.38
CA TRP A 296 -8.99 30.41 31.53
C TRP A 296 -10.08 29.53 32.13
N TYR A 297 -9.87 28.21 32.08
CA TYR A 297 -10.80 27.19 32.57
C TYR A 297 -10.27 26.58 33.87
N ALA A 298 -11.15 26.26 34.81
CA ALA A 298 -10.76 25.56 36.04
C ALA A 298 -10.31 24.12 35.72
N ALA A 299 -9.39 23.58 36.52
CA ALA A 299 -8.98 22.18 36.39
C ALA A 299 -10.19 21.24 36.53
N GLY A 300 -10.28 20.24 35.66
CA GLY A 300 -11.42 19.31 35.59
C GLY A 300 -12.65 19.85 34.84
N ALA A 301 -12.69 21.12 34.44
CA ALA A 301 -13.81 21.66 33.67
C ALA A 301 -13.82 21.14 32.22
N THR A 302 -14.99 20.81 31.67
CA THR A 302 -15.14 20.44 30.26
C THR A 302 -14.98 21.65 29.35
N VAL A 303 -14.06 21.57 28.39
CA VAL A 303 -13.86 22.56 27.33
C VAL A 303 -14.52 22.04 26.06
N ASN A 304 -15.36 22.86 25.43
CA ASN A 304 -15.97 22.59 24.14
C ASN A 304 -15.71 23.78 23.21
N VAL A 305 -15.07 23.55 22.05
CA VAL A 305 -14.90 24.58 21.01
C VAL A 305 -15.23 24.01 19.64
N THR A 306 -16.15 24.67 18.94
CA THR A 306 -16.65 24.27 17.61
C THR A 306 -16.15 25.24 16.55
N ALA A 307 -15.47 24.71 15.56
CA ALA A 307 -15.05 25.43 14.35
C ALA A 307 -16.20 25.47 13.35
N THR A 308 -16.73 26.68 13.10
CA THR A 308 -17.83 26.93 12.16
C THR A 308 -17.26 27.54 10.88
N PRO A 309 -17.30 26.83 9.74
CA PRO A 309 -16.81 27.37 8.46
C PRO A 309 -17.61 28.60 8.02
N GLY A 310 -16.93 29.52 7.36
CA GLY A 310 -17.55 30.65 6.66
C GLY A 310 -18.18 30.22 5.34
N GLU A 311 -18.83 31.17 4.67
CA GLU A 311 -19.46 30.91 3.37
C GLU A 311 -18.42 30.40 2.34
N HIS A 312 -18.81 29.40 1.56
CA HIS A 312 -17.96 28.71 0.58
C HIS A 312 -16.63 28.14 1.14
N CYS A 313 -16.55 27.88 2.45
CA CYS A 313 -15.41 27.23 3.10
C CYS A 313 -15.85 25.95 3.81
N THR A 314 -14.91 25.05 4.09
CA THR A 314 -15.11 23.82 4.89
C THR A 314 -14.08 23.75 6.00
N PHE A 315 -14.44 23.16 7.15
CA PHE A 315 -13.44 22.83 8.17
C PHE A 315 -12.51 21.73 7.62
N TYR A 316 -11.20 21.89 7.81
CA TYR A 316 -10.20 20.94 7.33
C TYR A 316 -9.58 20.14 8.48
N LYS A 317 -8.98 20.84 9.47
CA LYS A 317 -8.37 20.24 10.66
C LYS A 317 -8.02 21.28 11.71
N TRP A 318 -7.76 20.83 12.93
CA TRP A 318 -6.99 21.59 13.93
C TRP A 318 -5.49 21.38 13.75
N ILE A 319 -4.69 22.36 14.15
CA ILE A 319 -3.22 22.28 14.27
C ILE A 319 -2.75 22.93 15.58
N GLY A 320 -1.61 22.50 16.11
CA GLY A 320 -1.03 22.99 17.37
C GLY A 320 -1.01 21.89 18.44
N ASN A 321 -1.15 22.27 19.71
CA ASN A 321 -1.53 21.33 20.77
C ASN A 321 -3.03 21.05 20.61
N VAL A 322 -3.37 19.84 20.18
CA VAL A 322 -4.75 19.37 19.95
C VAL A 322 -4.95 18.08 20.76
N PRO A 323 -6.10 17.90 21.43
CA PRO A 323 -6.45 16.62 22.06
C PRO A 323 -6.34 15.45 21.06
N PRO A 324 -5.55 14.40 21.35
CA PRO A 324 -5.26 13.33 20.39
C PRO A 324 -6.51 12.66 19.82
N GLY A 325 -6.55 12.50 18.50
CA GLY A 325 -7.67 11.89 17.77
C GLY A 325 -8.84 12.84 17.50
N GLN A 326 -8.76 14.11 17.90
CA GLN A 326 -9.77 15.14 17.62
C GLN A 326 -9.34 16.13 16.52
N GLU A 327 -8.19 15.91 15.87
CA GLU A 327 -7.59 16.82 14.89
C GLU A 327 -8.48 17.06 13.66
N GLN A 328 -9.29 16.06 13.28
CA GLN A 328 -10.26 16.16 12.18
C GLN A 328 -11.71 16.40 12.67
N SER A 329 -11.93 16.54 13.98
CA SER A 329 -13.24 16.88 14.52
C SER A 329 -13.50 18.38 14.44
N ALA A 330 -14.61 18.78 13.82
CA ALA A 330 -15.06 20.18 13.81
C ALA A 330 -15.40 20.71 15.22
N THR A 331 -15.49 19.84 16.25
CA THR A 331 -15.60 20.24 17.65
C THR A 331 -14.56 19.51 18.50
N LEU A 332 -13.73 20.26 19.22
CA LEU A 332 -12.90 19.71 20.30
C LEU A 332 -13.75 19.64 21.58
N SER A 333 -13.71 18.51 22.26
CA SER A 333 -14.43 18.24 23.51
C SER A 333 -13.49 17.46 24.44
N PHE A 334 -13.00 18.11 25.50
CA PHE A 334 -12.00 17.53 26.41
C PHE A 334 -12.07 18.13 27.83
N THR A 335 -11.34 17.53 28.76
CA THR A 335 -11.23 18.01 30.15
C THR A 335 -10.02 18.92 30.31
N SER A 336 -10.21 20.08 30.94
CA SER A 336 -9.15 21.04 31.28
C SER A 336 -8.18 20.43 32.31
N ALA A 337 -7.08 19.86 31.83
CA ALA A 337 -6.03 19.24 32.65
C ALA A 337 -4.65 19.92 32.46
N GLU A 338 -4.44 20.61 31.35
CA GLU A 338 -3.23 21.36 31.00
C GLU A 338 -3.58 22.51 30.03
N PRO A 339 -2.65 23.44 29.74
CA PRO A 339 -2.88 24.50 28.75
C PRO A 339 -2.92 23.94 27.31
N VAL A 340 -3.88 24.40 26.49
CA VAL A 340 -4.06 23.92 25.10
C VAL A 340 -4.06 25.09 24.11
N THR A 341 -3.37 24.92 22.98
CA THR A 341 -3.16 25.94 21.95
C THR A 341 -3.47 25.38 20.56
N ALA A 342 -4.69 25.60 20.07
CA ALA A 342 -5.19 24.97 18.84
C ALA A 342 -5.75 25.99 17.82
N THR A 343 -5.35 25.86 16.56
CA THR A 343 -5.84 26.69 15.45
C THR A 343 -6.70 25.84 14.51
N ALA A 344 -7.94 26.28 14.27
CA ALA A 344 -8.81 25.65 13.27
C ALA A 344 -8.44 26.14 11.86
N VAL A 345 -8.06 25.20 10.99
CA VAL A 345 -7.79 25.46 9.58
C VAL A 345 -9.08 25.22 8.79
N PHE A 346 -9.48 26.20 7.98
CA PHE A 346 -10.58 26.09 7.04
C PHE A 346 -10.01 26.06 5.62
N ALA A 347 -10.51 25.13 4.81
CA ALA A 347 -10.23 25.04 3.38
C ALA A 347 -11.23 25.92 2.63
N ARG A 348 -10.76 26.84 1.78
CA ARG A 348 -11.61 27.64 0.90
C ARG A 348 -11.89 26.86 -0.38
N ASN A 349 -13.05 27.10 -0.98
CA ASN A 349 -13.34 26.63 -2.33
C ASN A 349 -12.92 27.66 -3.39
N PHE A 350 -12.66 27.17 -4.59
CA PHE A 350 -12.46 27.96 -5.80
C PHE A 350 -13.24 27.36 -6.98
N TYR A 351 -13.54 28.19 -7.99
CA TYR A 351 -14.32 27.81 -9.16
C TYR A 351 -13.67 28.29 -10.47
N VAL A 352 -13.62 27.40 -11.46
CA VAL A 352 -13.11 27.66 -12.81
C VAL A 352 -14.22 27.38 -13.83
N SER A 353 -14.46 28.28 -14.78
CA SER A 353 -15.53 28.23 -15.79
C SER A 353 -14.95 28.55 -17.18
N PRO A 354 -15.39 27.90 -18.28
CA PRO A 354 -14.89 28.24 -19.62
C PRO A 354 -15.32 29.66 -20.07
N THR A 355 -16.25 30.28 -19.35
CA THR A 355 -16.74 31.65 -19.53
C THR A 355 -16.50 32.52 -18.29
N GLY A 356 -15.56 32.11 -17.43
CA GLY A 356 -15.20 32.84 -16.21
C GLY A 356 -14.46 34.15 -16.49
N ASN A 357 -14.15 34.88 -15.42
CA ASN A 357 -13.44 36.15 -15.48
C ASN A 357 -12.29 36.17 -14.47
N ASP A 358 -11.05 36.21 -14.96
CA ASP A 358 -9.84 36.17 -14.14
C ASP A 358 -9.65 37.42 -13.25
N ALA A 359 -10.42 38.48 -13.48
CA ALA A 359 -10.46 39.65 -12.59
C ALA A 359 -11.39 39.47 -11.36
N LEU A 360 -12.06 38.33 -11.22
CA LEU A 360 -12.90 37.99 -10.07
C LEU A 360 -12.20 37.05 -9.10
N ASP A 361 -12.72 36.97 -7.87
CA ASP A 361 -12.07 36.27 -6.76
C ASP A 361 -11.99 34.74 -6.94
N GLY A 362 -12.82 34.14 -7.81
CA GLY A 362 -12.93 32.69 -8.00
C GLY A 362 -13.70 31.97 -6.90
N ARG A 363 -14.33 32.66 -5.94
CA ARG A 363 -14.88 32.05 -4.70
C ARG A 363 -16.28 31.45 -4.83
N THR A 364 -16.99 31.75 -5.89
CA THR A 364 -18.34 31.23 -6.17
C THR A 364 -18.45 30.78 -7.63
N PRO A 365 -19.43 29.95 -8.01
CA PRO A 365 -19.71 29.65 -9.41
C PRO A 365 -19.98 30.90 -10.27
N ALA A 366 -20.54 31.96 -9.67
CA ALA A 366 -20.83 33.23 -10.34
C ALA A 366 -19.60 34.16 -10.45
N THR A 367 -18.59 33.97 -9.61
CA THR A 367 -17.31 34.70 -9.62
C THR A 367 -16.14 33.84 -10.13
N ALA A 368 -16.45 32.73 -10.79
CA ALA A 368 -15.48 31.77 -11.30
C ALA A 368 -14.48 32.41 -12.29
N ARG A 369 -13.22 32.01 -12.21
CA ARG A 369 -12.16 32.44 -13.14
C ARG A 369 -12.17 31.61 -14.43
N ALA A 370 -11.54 32.09 -15.49
CA ALA A 370 -11.34 31.33 -16.72
C ALA A 370 -10.11 30.42 -16.64
N ASN A 371 -9.07 30.90 -15.95
CA ASN A 371 -7.75 30.28 -15.91
C ASN A 371 -7.60 29.32 -14.72
N LEU A 372 -7.41 28.02 -15.01
CA LEU A 372 -7.15 26.98 -14.02
C LEU A 372 -5.82 27.19 -13.27
N LEU A 373 -4.77 27.61 -13.97
CA LEU A 373 -3.44 27.82 -13.40
C LEU A 373 -3.45 28.97 -12.38
N SER A 374 -4.11 30.11 -12.69
CA SER A 374 -4.19 31.23 -11.74
C SER A 374 -4.97 30.89 -10.47
N VAL A 375 -5.97 29.98 -10.57
CA VAL A 375 -6.68 29.44 -9.41
C VAL A 375 -5.84 28.44 -8.64
N TYR A 376 -5.05 27.61 -9.32
CA TYR A 376 -4.11 26.69 -8.67
C TYR A 376 -3.01 27.42 -7.91
N GLU A 377 -2.49 28.55 -8.43
CA GLU A 377 -1.47 29.34 -7.72
C GLU A 377 -2.01 29.99 -6.43
N ASP A 378 -3.25 30.48 -6.41
CA ASP A 378 -3.89 31.02 -5.20
C ASP A 378 -4.25 29.94 -4.16
N ALA A 379 -4.59 28.73 -4.60
CA ALA A 379 -5.00 27.63 -3.74
C ALA A 379 -3.87 27.14 -2.83
N GLN A 380 -4.24 26.60 -1.67
CA GLN A 380 -3.33 26.12 -0.62
C GLN A 380 -3.67 24.66 -0.23
N ASP A 381 -2.87 24.06 0.66
CA ASP A 381 -3.09 22.69 1.13
C ASP A 381 -4.47 22.49 1.81
N GLY A 382 -5.19 21.45 1.39
CA GLY A 382 -6.55 21.12 1.83
C GLY A 382 -7.66 21.75 0.98
N GLU A 383 -7.34 22.68 0.07
CA GLU A 383 -8.34 23.46 -0.66
C GLU A 383 -8.88 22.75 -1.91
N THR A 384 -10.12 23.09 -2.29
CA THR A 384 -10.80 22.46 -3.44
C THR A 384 -11.01 23.43 -4.58
N ILE A 385 -10.57 23.02 -5.77
CA ILE A 385 -10.75 23.71 -7.05
C ILE A 385 -11.85 22.95 -7.83
N TYR A 386 -13.03 23.54 -7.93
CA TYR A 386 -14.11 23.04 -8.78
C TYR A 386 -13.96 23.56 -10.20
N ILE A 387 -13.82 22.65 -11.15
CA ILE A 387 -13.88 22.94 -12.57
C ILE A 387 -15.32 22.64 -13.01
N LEU A 388 -16.06 23.67 -13.40
CA LEU A 388 -17.48 23.53 -13.75
C LEU A 388 -17.69 22.71 -15.03
N GLU A 389 -18.95 22.43 -15.38
CA GLU A 389 -19.27 21.83 -16.67
C GLU A 389 -18.92 22.81 -17.82
N GLY A 390 -18.28 22.29 -18.87
CA GLY A 390 -17.65 23.11 -19.89
C GLY A 390 -16.61 22.39 -20.73
N ASP A 391 -16.37 22.92 -21.92
CA ASP A 391 -15.34 22.45 -22.86
C ASP A 391 -14.27 23.54 -23.01
N TYR A 392 -13.16 23.36 -22.30
CA TYR A 392 -12.12 24.37 -22.07
C TYR A 392 -11.07 24.27 -23.17
N ALA A 393 -11.22 25.10 -24.21
CA ALA A 393 -10.37 25.13 -25.39
C ALA A 393 -9.27 26.22 -25.40
N SER A 394 -9.10 26.95 -24.30
CA SER A 394 -8.13 28.07 -24.19
C SER A 394 -7.45 28.07 -22.83
N LEU A 395 -6.87 26.93 -22.47
CA LEU A 395 -6.14 26.73 -21.22
C LEU A 395 -4.70 27.26 -21.34
N THR A 396 -4.19 27.84 -20.25
CA THR A 396 -2.78 28.22 -20.11
C THR A 396 -1.99 27.13 -19.39
N THR A 397 -0.72 26.98 -19.74
CA THR A 397 0.21 26.01 -19.16
C THR A 397 1.39 26.71 -18.46
N THR A 398 2.14 25.96 -17.65
CA THR A 398 3.39 26.37 -16.99
C THR A 398 4.51 25.38 -17.30
N ASN A 399 5.74 25.87 -17.50
CA ASN A 399 6.88 25.05 -17.89
C ASN A 399 7.36 24.20 -16.70
N HIS A 400 7.48 22.88 -16.86
CA HIS A 400 8.01 22.03 -15.79
C HIS A 400 9.56 22.06 -15.77
N PRO A 401 10.24 22.31 -14.63
CA PRO A 401 11.70 22.43 -14.60
C PRO A 401 12.46 21.14 -14.93
N VAL A 402 11.85 19.96 -14.75
CA VAL A 402 12.48 18.67 -15.09
C VAL A 402 12.12 18.23 -16.51
N ASP A 403 10.86 18.37 -16.91
CA ASP A 403 10.41 18.04 -18.27
C ASP A 403 10.45 19.28 -19.17
N THR A 404 11.67 19.66 -19.56
CA THR A 404 11.91 20.78 -20.51
C THR A 404 11.32 20.56 -21.91
N GLY A 405 10.69 19.40 -22.15
CA GLY A 405 9.94 19.08 -23.35
C GLY A 405 8.48 19.55 -23.32
N ALA A 406 7.86 19.71 -22.14
CA ALA A 406 6.44 20.00 -22.00
C ALA A 406 6.07 21.03 -20.91
N ASP A 407 5.00 21.76 -21.17
CA ASP A 407 4.41 22.79 -20.35
C ASP A 407 3.01 22.28 -19.92
N TYR A 408 2.76 22.17 -18.62
CA TYR A 408 1.60 21.46 -18.02
C TYR A 408 0.49 22.42 -17.56
N LEU A 409 -0.77 21.99 -17.51
CA LEU A 409 -1.89 22.78 -16.99
C LEU A 409 -1.66 23.23 -15.53
N ALA A 410 -1.12 22.33 -14.72
CA ALA A 410 -0.63 22.61 -13.37
C ALA A 410 0.38 21.54 -12.96
N VAL A 411 1.35 21.93 -12.13
CA VAL A 411 2.27 21.03 -11.43
C VAL A 411 1.80 20.99 -9.98
N VAL A 412 1.03 19.95 -9.64
CA VAL A 412 0.25 19.82 -8.41
C VAL A 412 1.13 19.33 -7.25
N GLU A 413 1.94 20.26 -6.75
CA GLU A 413 2.81 20.11 -5.58
C GLU A 413 2.10 20.39 -4.24
N LYS A 414 0.92 21.02 -4.29
CA LYS A 414 0.05 21.30 -3.14
C LYS A 414 -0.93 20.15 -2.87
N ALA A 415 -1.36 19.98 -1.62
CA ALA A 415 -2.36 19.00 -1.21
C ALA A 415 -3.80 19.45 -1.53
N VAL A 416 -4.06 19.77 -2.81
CA VAL A 416 -5.36 20.27 -3.30
C VAL A 416 -6.25 19.17 -3.87
N ARG A 417 -7.57 19.37 -3.80
CA ARG A 417 -8.56 18.61 -4.55
C ARG A 417 -8.92 19.36 -5.83
N ILE A 418 -8.79 18.73 -6.99
CA ILE A 418 -9.24 19.27 -8.28
C ILE A 418 -10.41 18.42 -8.76
N ALA A 419 -11.62 19.00 -8.81
CA ALA A 419 -12.86 18.28 -9.07
C ALA A 419 -13.63 18.88 -10.24
N GLY A 420 -13.76 18.13 -11.33
CA GLY A 420 -14.69 18.42 -12.43
C GLY A 420 -16.13 17.99 -12.11
N ALA A 421 -17.09 18.46 -12.91
CA ALA A 421 -18.51 18.14 -12.77
C ALA A 421 -18.90 16.72 -13.26
N GLY A 422 -17.93 15.91 -13.70
CA GLY A 422 -18.08 14.59 -14.31
C GLY A 422 -17.31 14.52 -15.64
N PRO A 423 -16.69 13.38 -15.99
CA PRO A 423 -15.75 13.30 -17.11
C PRO A 423 -16.36 13.61 -18.48
N ASP A 424 -17.67 13.39 -18.66
CA ASP A 424 -18.40 13.75 -19.89
C ASP A 424 -18.84 15.23 -19.93
N LYS A 425 -18.79 15.93 -18.79
CA LYS A 425 -19.24 17.32 -18.63
C LYS A 425 -18.09 18.33 -18.58
N THR A 426 -17.00 18.00 -17.92
CA THR A 426 -15.82 18.86 -17.76
C THR A 426 -14.71 18.34 -18.64
N ILE A 427 -14.44 19.04 -19.75
CA ILE A 427 -13.50 18.63 -20.80
C ILE A 427 -12.38 19.66 -20.88
N LEU A 428 -11.17 19.25 -20.53
CA LEU A 428 -9.96 20.07 -20.67
C LEU A 428 -9.25 19.72 -21.99
N ARG A 429 -9.17 20.66 -22.93
CA ARG A 429 -8.38 20.50 -24.16
C ARG A 429 -7.04 21.19 -24.00
N CYS A 430 -5.94 20.43 -24.00
CA CYS A 430 -4.61 21.00 -23.80
C CYS A 430 -3.93 21.44 -25.11
N HIS A 431 -4.63 21.40 -26.25
CA HIS A 431 -4.07 21.80 -27.54
C HIS A 431 -3.68 23.29 -27.51
N SER A 432 -2.39 23.56 -27.69
CA SER A 432 -1.87 24.90 -27.96
C SER A 432 -1.09 24.94 -29.28
N ASP A 433 -0.95 26.12 -29.88
CA ASP A 433 -0.05 26.32 -31.03
C ASP A 433 1.43 26.26 -30.61
N ALA A 434 1.71 26.47 -29.31
CA ALA A 434 2.99 26.15 -28.68
C ALA A 434 3.17 24.62 -28.65
N ARG A 435 4.31 24.15 -29.17
CA ARG A 435 4.56 22.72 -29.43
C ARG A 435 5.11 22.00 -28.21
N ARG A 436 4.38 22.08 -27.09
CA ARG A 436 4.79 21.63 -25.75
C ARG A 436 3.63 21.26 -24.81
N SER A 437 2.41 21.05 -25.29
CA SER A 437 1.27 20.74 -24.41
C SER A 437 1.49 19.53 -23.48
N GLY A 438 1.01 19.66 -22.24
CA GLY A 438 0.83 18.58 -21.27
C GLY A 438 -0.36 18.86 -20.34
N GLY A 439 -0.94 17.82 -19.76
CA GLY A 439 -2.09 17.87 -18.86
C GLY A 439 -1.70 18.19 -17.41
N LEU A 440 -2.04 17.33 -16.45
CA LEU A 440 -1.72 17.52 -15.03
C LEU A 440 -0.52 16.67 -14.60
N TRP A 441 0.43 17.29 -13.89
CA TRP A 441 1.52 16.60 -13.19
C TRP A 441 1.20 16.56 -11.70
N ILE A 442 1.01 15.37 -11.11
CA ILE A 442 0.60 15.19 -9.72
C ILE A 442 1.82 14.79 -8.88
N ALA A 443 2.28 15.71 -8.02
CA ALA A 443 3.50 15.57 -7.23
C ALA A 443 3.23 15.39 -5.73
N ASN A 444 2.14 15.95 -5.19
CA ASN A 444 1.79 15.81 -3.77
C ASN A 444 1.08 14.48 -3.48
N ALA A 445 1.48 13.78 -2.42
CA ALA A 445 0.86 12.52 -1.99
C ALA A 445 -0.62 12.65 -1.59
N ASN A 446 -1.05 13.84 -1.15
CA ASN A 446 -2.41 14.14 -0.71
C ASN A 446 -3.24 14.88 -1.78
N ALA A 447 -2.71 15.11 -2.98
CA ALA A 447 -3.49 15.69 -4.08
C ALA A 447 -4.50 14.69 -4.64
N PHE A 448 -5.71 15.17 -4.93
CA PHE A 448 -6.81 14.34 -5.45
C PHE A 448 -7.47 14.98 -6.67
N VAL A 449 -7.33 14.37 -7.85
CA VAL A 449 -7.93 14.84 -9.11
C VAL A 449 -9.10 13.95 -9.49
N THR A 450 -10.25 14.53 -9.85
CA THR A 450 -11.45 13.75 -10.17
C THR A 450 -12.42 14.42 -11.14
N GLY A 451 -13.26 13.62 -11.80
CA GLY A 451 -14.48 14.08 -12.46
C GLY A 451 -14.26 14.85 -13.77
N LEU A 452 -13.18 14.60 -14.51
CA LEU A 452 -12.83 15.37 -15.71
C LEU A 452 -12.22 14.54 -16.85
N THR A 453 -12.45 14.99 -18.09
CA THR A 453 -11.69 14.57 -19.28
C THR A 453 -10.45 15.46 -19.43
N ILE A 454 -9.30 14.87 -19.76
CA ILE A 454 -8.19 15.55 -20.44
C ILE A 454 -8.03 14.98 -21.86
N ARG A 455 -7.99 15.88 -22.84
CA ARG A 455 -7.87 15.53 -24.26
C ARG A 455 -6.95 16.46 -25.05
N ASP A 456 -6.61 16.02 -26.26
CA ASP A 456 -5.80 16.75 -27.25
C ASP A 456 -4.42 17.22 -26.71
N SER A 457 -3.84 16.48 -25.75
CA SER A 457 -2.70 16.93 -24.93
C SER A 457 -1.32 16.37 -25.30
N ASN A 458 -1.20 15.60 -26.40
CA ASN A 458 0.03 14.90 -26.76
C ASN A 458 1.03 15.81 -27.50
N ASN A 459 2.28 15.86 -27.01
CA ASN A 459 3.29 16.83 -27.43
C ASN A 459 3.71 16.68 -28.92
N PRO A 460 3.47 17.70 -29.78
CA PRO A 460 3.82 17.70 -31.21
C PRO A 460 5.32 17.57 -31.55
N ARG A 461 6.19 17.62 -30.55
CA ARG A 461 7.65 17.68 -30.73
C ARG A 461 8.44 16.66 -29.91
N SER A 462 7.77 15.73 -29.22
CA SER A 462 8.48 14.67 -28.49
C SER A 462 9.33 13.83 -29.45
N ASN A 463 10.65 14.05 -29.41
CA ASN A 463 11.63 13.43 -30.28
C ASN A 463 12.50 12.41 -29.54
N THR A 464 12.40 12.35 -28.21
CA THR A 464 12.97 11.31 -27.36
C THR A 464 12.11 10.05 -27.42
N ASP A 465 12.73 8.88 -27.47
CA ASP A 465 12.03 7.58 -27.41
C ASP A 465 11.65 7.23 -25.96
N ASN A 466 11.18 8.22 -25.19
CA ASN A 466 11.10 8.15 -23.73
C ASN A 466 9.65 8.17 -23.23
N LEU A 467 9.16 6.99 -22.84
CA LEU A 467 7.84 6.77 -22.26
C LEU A 467 7.67 7.34 -20.84
N ALA A 468 8.71 7.91 -20.22
CA ALA A 468 8.71 8.40 -18.84
C ALA A 468 7.86 9.66 -18.55
N TYR A 469 6.94 10.03 -19.45
CA TYR A 469 6.10 11.23 -19.34
C TYR A 469 4.67 10.96 -19.81
N GLY A 470 3.70 11.35 -18.99
CA GLY A 470 2.26 11.25 -19.27
C GLY A 470 1.69 12.56 -19.80
N ALA A 471 1.17 12.52 -21.02
CA ALA A 471 0.65 13.69 -21.73
C ALA A 471 -0.66 14.24 -21.14
N ALA A 472 -1.53 13.40 -20.56
CA ALA A 472 -2.77 13.83 -19.92
C ALA A 472 -2.65 13.83 -18.40
N PHE A 473 -2.13 12.74 -17.81
CA PHE A 473 -1.86 12.64 -16.39
C PHE A 473 -0.46 12.04 -16.15
N HIS A 474 0.36 12.71 -15.35
CA HIS A 474 1.66 12.25 -14.89
C HIS A 474 1.62 12.14 -13.36
N LEU A 475 1.59 10.93 -12.79
CA LEU A 475 1.54 10.70 -11.35
C LEU A 475 2.95 10.36 -10.83
N MET A 476 3.53 11.29 -10.06
CA MET A 476 4.62 10.96 -9.12
C MET A 476 4.05 10.43 -7.81
N ALA A 477 2.90 10.98 -7.38
CA ALA A 477 2.16 10.62 -6.18
C ALA A 477 0.68 11.02 -6.33
N GLY A 478 -0.08 11.03 -5.24
CA GLY A 478 -1.47 11.49 -5.20
C GLY A 478 -2.45 10.45 -5.75
N THR A 479 -3.70 10.88 -5.96
CA THR A 479 -4.76 10.04 -6.54
C THR A 479 -5.46 10.74 -7.70
N VAL A 480 -5.73 9.99 -8.77
CA VAL A 480 -6.58 10.40 -9.89
C VAL A 480 -7.74 9.40 -9.99
N SER A 481 -8.98 9.85 -9.88
CA SER A 481 -10.16 8.98 -9.79
C SER A 481 -11.36 9.49 -10.59
N ASN A 482 -12.12 8.64 -11.29
CA ASN A 482 -13.24 9.06 -12.15
C ASN A 482 -12.82 10.11 -13.21
N CYS A 483 -11.70 9.85 -13.88
CA CYS A 483 -11.11 10.71 -14.90
C CYS A 483 -10.96 9.98 -16.24
N VAL A 484 -10.87 10.74 -17.33
CA VAL A 484 -10.72 10.17 -18.69
C VAL A 484 -9.59 10.85 -19.46
N ALA A 485 -8.57 10.08 -19.84
CA ALA A 485 -7.55 10.49 -20.81
C ALA A 485 -7.94 9.98 -22.20
N ARG A 486 -8.37 10.86 -23.11
CA ARG A 486 -8.85 10.46 -24.45
C ARG A 486 -8.42 11.37 -25.58
N ASN A 487 -8.33 10.83 -26.80
CA ASN A 487 -7.99 11.56 -28.02
C ASN A 487 -6.65 12.32 -27.94
N ASN A 488 -5.70 11.83 -27.14
CA ASN A 488 -4.38 12.46 -26.98
C ASN A 488 -3.45 12.00 -28.11
N ASP A 489 -3.73 12.51 -29.31
CA ASP A 489 -3.14 12.02 -30.56
C ASP A 489 -1.78 12.65 -30.88
N GLY A 490 -0.79 11.80 -31.14
CA GLY A 490 0.57 12.15 -31.54
C GLY A 490 0.61 12.84 -32.89
N THR A 491 0.50 14.17 -32.89
CA THR A 491 0.50 14.97 -34.13
C THR A 491 1.78 14.77 -34.95
N GLY A 492 1.67 14.90 -36.27
CA GLY A 492 2.77 14.60 -37.19
C GLY A 492 3.12 13.11 -37.32
N ASN A 493 2.27 12.21 -36.81
CA ASN A 493 2.44 10.74 -36.74
C ASN A 493 3.54 10.23 -35.79
N ASN A 494 4.14 11.08 -34.96
CA ASN A 494 5.35 10.77 -34.19
C ASN A 494 5.17 10.91 -32.66
N GLY A 495 4.02 10.56 -32.08
CA GLY A 495 3.81 10.65 -30.62
C GLY A 495 4.69 9.69 -29.84
N ARG A 496 5.43 10.19 -28.83
CA ARG A 496 6.38 9.39 -28.02
C ARG A 496 6.17 9.46 -26.50
N GLN A 497 5.16 10.20 -26.03
CA GLN A 497 4.75 10.24 -24.64
C GLN A 497 3.58 9.28 -24.41
N ALA A 498 3.43 8.77 -23.18
CA ALA A 498 2.24 8.02 -22.80
C ALA A 498 1.03 8.96 -22.65
N SER A 499 -0.20 8.45 -22.72
CA SER A 499 -1.36 9.28 -22.32
C SER A 499 -1.43 9.43 -20.80
N VAL A 500 -1.17 8.36 -20.07
CA VAL A 500 -1.07 8.35 -18.61
C VAL A 500 0.24 7.66 -18.21
N TYR A 501 0.97 8.27 -17.28
CA TYR A 501 2.22 7.75 -16.73
C TYR A 501 2.16 7.74 -15.20
N LEU A 502 2.43 6.58 -14.60
CA LEU A 502 2.53 6.38 -13.16
C LEU A 502 3.97 6.01 -12.80
N ARG A 503 4.50 6.68 -11.77
CA ARG A 503 5.69 6.26 -11.03
C ARG A 503 5.40 6.03 -9.54
N GLY A 504 4.23 6.46 -9.10
CA GLY A 504 3.72 6.42 -7.73
C GLY A 504 2.29 6.96 -7.70
N GLY A 505 1.62 6.90 -6.55
CA GLY A 505 0.21 7.26 -6.42
C GLY A 505 -0.76 6.20 -6.98
N LEU A 506 -2.02 6.60 -7.10
CA LEU A 506 -3.14 5.74 -7.50
C LEU A 506 -3.91 6.35 -8.69
N PHE A 507 -4.03 5.61 -9.80
CA PHE A 507 -4.90 5.94 -10.93
C PHE A 507 -6.08 4.94 -10.97
N THR A 508 -7.28 5.38 -10.58
CA THR A 508 -8.37 4.43 -10.31
C THR A 508 -9.72 4.84 -10.90
N HIS A 509 -10.64 3.89 -11.11
CA HIS A 509 -12.01 4.16 -11.58
C HIS A 509 -12.04 5.06 -12.84
N SER A 510 -11.03 4.93 -13.71
CA SER A 510 -10.70 5.91 -14.75
C SER A 510 -10.48 5.23 -16.10
N ALA A 511 -10.61 5.98 -17.19
CA ALA A 511 -10.45 5.46 -18.54
C ALA A 511 -9.28 6.10 -19.30
N VAL A 512 -8.56 5.29 -20.07
CA VAL A 512 -7.54 5.72 -21.02
C VAL A 512 -7.93 5.17 -22.39
N THR A 513 -8.56 6.01 -23.22
CA THR A 513 -9.29 5.50 -24.40
C THR A 513 -9.21 6.36 -25.65
N ASN A 514 -9.16 5.73 -26.83
CA ASN A 514 -9.07 6.38 -28.14
C ASN A 514 -7.86 7.32 -28.28
N ASN A 515 -6.74 7.02 -27.62
CA ASN A 515 -5.49 7.78 -27.78
C ASN A 515 -4.60 7.13 -28.84
N SER A 516 -3.97 7.93 -29.69
CA SER A 516 -3.09 7.46 -30.77
C SER A 516 -1.65 7.95 -30.64
N GLY A 517 -0.66 7.08 -30.83
CA GLY A 517 0.72 7.50 -31.10
C GLY A 517 0.90 8.10 -32.50
N GLY A 518 -0.04 7.87 -33.42
CA GLY A 518 0.17 8.08 -34.85
C GLY A 518 1.06 7.00 -35.47
N ASN A 519 1.19 6.98 -36.80
CA ASN A 519 1.72 5.83 -37.55
C ASN A 519 3.20 5.46 -37.29
N PHE A 520 4.00 6.33 -36.68
CA PHE A 520 5.40 6.06 -36.27
C PHE A 520 5.61 6.36 -34.77
N GLY A 521 4.52 6.40 -34.00
CA GLY A 521 4.53 6.78 -32.59
C GLY A 521 4.99 5.65 -31.68
N LYS A 522 6.01 5.94 -30.86
CA LYS A 522 6.55 5.07 -29.81
C LYS A 522 5.77 5.28 -28.53
N PHE A 523 4.60 4.64 -28.50
CA PHE A 523 3.50 5.00 -27.63
C PHE A 523 2.99 3.78 -26.85
N ALA A 524 2.72 3.98 -25.56
CA ALA A 524 1.81 3.15 -24.77
C ALA A 524 0.77 4.07 -24.14
N ALA A 525 -0.48 3.65 -24.06
CA ALA A 525 -1.57 4.48 -23.52
C ALA A 525 -1.42 4.72 -22.02
N LEU A 526 -1.09 3.66 -21.28
CA LEU A 526 -0.80 3.68 -19.85
C LEU A 526 0.61 3.09 -19.61
N VAL A 527 1.43 3.81 -18.87
CA VAL A 527 2.75 3.35 -18.41
C VAL A 527 2.77 3.31 -16.89
N ILE A 528 3.31 2.23 -16.32
CA ILE A 528 3.47 2.05 -14.87
C ILE A 528 4.92 1.67 -14.58
N ASP A 529 5.69 2.63 -14.08
CA ASP A 529 7.04 2.50 -13.50
C ASP A 529 7.00 2.42 -11.96
N GLY A 530 5.80 2.48 -11.36
CA GLY A 530 5.55 2.38 -9.93
C GLY A 530 4.15 2.90 -9.58
N GLY A 531 3.72 2.75 -8.32
CA GLY A 531 2.35 3.05 -7.92
C GLY A 531 1.34 1.98 -8.38
N GLU A 532 0.07 2.35 -8.42
CA GLU A 532 -1.04 1.43 -8.70
C GLU A 532 -2.04 2.02 -9.71
N ALA A 533 -2.51 1.18 -10.64
CA ALA A 533 -3.73 1.41 -11.40
C ALA A 533 -4.78 0.34 -11.06
N ALA A 534 -6.01 0.74 -10.73
CA ALA A 534 -7.07 -0.17 -10.27
C ALA A 534 -8.48 0.22 -10.76
N HIS A 535 -9.35 -0.73 -11.11
CA HIS A 535 -10.71 -0.45 -11.61
C HIS A 535 -10.73 0.44 -12.88
N CYS A 536 -9.73 0.29 -13.75
CA CYS A 536 -9.51 1.15 -14.91
C CYS A 536 -9.89 0.48 -16.24
N THR A 537 -10.25 1.29 -17.24
CA THR A 537 -10.56 0.83 -18.61
C THR A 537 -9.60 1.43 -19.62
N ILE A 538 -8.65 0.63 -20.11
CA ILE A 538 -7.63 1.01 -21.09
C ILE A 538 -8.02 0.42 -22.45
N ALA A 539 -8.70 1.19 -23.30
CA ALA A 539 -9.40 0.63 -24.46
C ALA A 539 -9.38 1.48 -25.75
N ARG A 540 -9.31 0.80 -26.90
CA ARG A 540 -9.28 1.41 -28.26
C ARG A 540 -8.11 2.37 -28.52
N ASN A 541 -7.00 2.23 -27.81
CA ASN A 541 -5.78 3.01 -28.08
C ASN A 541 -5.02 2.42 -29.29
N ARG A 542 -4.19 3.23 -29.96
CA ARG A 542 -3.45 2.84 -31.17
C ARG A 542 -1.99 3.31 -31.17
N ALA A 543 -1.02 2.40 -31.15
CA ALA A 543 0.39 2.72 -31.35
C ALA A 543 0.84 2.58 -32.83
N GLY A 544 2.03 3.07 -33.17
CA GLY A 544 2.57 3.06 -34.54
C GLY A 544 3.89 2.32 -34.71
N ASP A 545 4.84 2.49 -33.80
CA ASP A 545 6.15 1.84 -33.82
C ASP A 545 6.53 1.41 -32.40
N ASN A 546 6.59 0.10 -32.13
CA ASN A 546 6.52 -0.40 -30.76
C ASN A 546 7.89 -0.69 -30.13
N VAL A 547 8.22 0.07 -29.08
CA VAL A 547 9.30 -0.25 -28.12
C VAL A 547 8.78 -1.14 -26.97
N ALA A 548 7.46 -1.16 -26.75
CA ALA A 548 6.81 -1.76 -25.58
C ALA A 548 5.44 -2.42 -25.92
N ALA A 549 4.34 -1.67 -25.85
CA ALA A 549 2.99 -2.18 -26.08
C ALA A 549 2.06 -1.11 -26.64
N ASN A 550 1.06 -1.55 -27.42
CA ASN A 550 0.00 -0.72 -27.99
C ASN A 550 -0.87 0.01 -26.93
N SER A 551 -0.82 -0.44 -25.67
CA SER A 551 -1.78 -0.06 -24.63
C SER A 551 -1.16 0.06 -23.24
N VAL A 552 -0.75 -1.03 -22.57
CA VAL A 552 -0.15 -0.95 -21.23
C VAL A 552 1.31 -1.40 -21.26
N TYR A 553 2.21 -0.57 -20.73
CA TYR A 553 3.58 -0.98 -20.38
C TYR A 553 3.73 -0.94 -18.85
N LEU A 554 3.89 -2.12 -18.24
CA LEU A 554 3.98 -2.32 -16.80
C LEU A 554 5.41 -2.77 -16.47
N ASN A 555 6.25 -1.83 -16.08
CA ASN A 555 7.66 -2.08 -15.78
C ASN A 555 7.92 -2.29 -14.28
N SER A 556 7.08 -1.70 -13.43
CA SER A 556 7.00 -1.91 -11.99
C SER A 556 5.62 -1.46 -11.46
N GLY A 557 5.35 -1.64 -10.17
CA GLY A 557 4.05 -1.31 -9.58
C GLY A 557 2.97 -2.37 -9.86
N VAL A 558 1.71 -1.94 -9.84
CA VAL A 558 0.54 -2.84 -9.96
C VAL A 558 -0.47 -2.31 -10.98
N LEU A 559 -1.00 -3.19 -11.83
CA LEU A 559 -2.27 -3.01 -12.52
C LEU A 559 -3.21 -4.10 -12.04
N ARG A 560 -4.33 -3.72 -11.40
CA ARG A 560 -5.32 -4.67 -10.89
C ARG A 560 -6.76 -4.35 -11.27
N ASP A 561 -7.64 -5.33 -11.21
CA ASP A 561 -9.10 -5.15 -11.26
C ASP A 561 -9.58 -4.35 -12.51
N SER A 562 -8.86 -4.50 -13.63
CA SER A 562 -8.91 -3.56 -14.78
C SER A 562 -9.09 -4.26 -16.13
N VAL A 563 -9.68 -3.53 -17.09
CA VAL A 563 -9.99 -4.02 -18.44
C VAL A 563 -9.07 -3.36 -19.47
N VAL A 564 -8.32 -4.18 -20.20
CA VAL A 564 -7.44 -3.78 -21.31
C VAL A 564 -8.04 -4.33 -22.61
N ALA A 565 -8.77 -3.50 -23.35
CA ALA A 565 -9.69 -4.00 -24.40
C ALA A 565 -9.57 -3.31 -25.78
N CYS A 566 -9.56 -4.12 -26.84
CA CYS A 566 -9.68 -3.67 -28.24
C CYS A 566 -8.61 -2.63 -28.66
N ASN A 567 -7.43 -2.66 -28.05
CA ASN A 567 -6.31 -1.80 -28.43
C ASN A 567 -5.60 -2.36 -29.68
N SER A 568 -4.88 -1.51 -30.41
CA SER A 568 -4.36 -1.81 -31.76
C SER A 568 -3.01 -1.18 -32.03
N GLY A 569 -2.31 -1.60 -33.09
CA GLY A 569 -1.08 -0.93 -33.53
C GLY A 569 -0.48 -1.56 -34.77
N ASP A 570 0.01 -0.72 -35.67
CA ASP A 570 0.42 -1.07 -37.03
C ASP A 570 1.95 -0.95 -37.16
N ASN A 571 2.64 -1.80 -36.41
CA ASN A 571 4.05 -1.69 -36.00
C ASN A 571 5.06 -1.79 -37.15
N SER A 572 5.29 -0.69 -37.87
CA SER A 572 5.76 -0.77 -39.26
C SER A 572 7.28 -0.69 -39.49
N TYR A 573 8.11 -0.23 -38.53
CA TYR A 573 9.49 0.19 -38.87
C TYR A 573 10.64 -0.24 -37.94
N SER A 574 10.43 -0.52 -36.65
CA SER A 574 11.53 -0.93 -35.76
C SER A 574 11.98 -2.39 -35.95
N THR A 575 13.25 -2.70 -35.65
CA THR A 575 13.81 -4.07 -35.66
C THR A 575 14.23 -4.49 -34.25
N GLY A 576 14.02 -5.75 -33.88
CA GLY A 576 14.52 -6.31 -32.61
C GLY A 576 13.82 -5.81 -31.34
N GLN A 577 12.58 -5.32 -31.45
CA GLN A 577 11.81 -4.79 -30.31
C GLN A 577 10.72 -5.76 -29.82
N ASN A 578 10.29 -5.56 -28.57
CA ASN A 578 9.22 -6.30 -27.91
C ASN A 578 7.88 -5.58 -28.12
N CYS A 579 6.84 -6.32 -28.50
CA CYS A 579 5.60 -5.75 -29.03
C CYS A 579 4.37 -6.52 -28.53
N ALA A 580 3.58 -5.92 -27.63
CA ALA A 580 2.31 -6.47 -27.17
C ALA A 580 1.09 -5.63 -27.62
N GLY A 581 -0.01 -6.28 -27.99
CA GLY A 581 -1.26 -5.59 -28.32
C GLY A 581 -2.06 -5.12 -27.10
N GLY A 582 -2.04 -5.87 -26.00
CA GLY A 582 -2.68 -5.50 -24.74
C GLY A 582 -1.69 -4.94 -23.71
N VAL A 583 -0.84 -5.81 -23.17
CA VAL A 583 0.05 -5.51 -22.04
C VAL A 583 1.45 -6.05 -22.28
N HIS A 584 2.49 -5.22 -22.10
CA HIS A 584 3.86 -5.67 -21.92
C HIS A 584 4.26 -5.46 -20.46
N LEU A 585 4.46 -6.58 -19.76
CA LEU A 585 4.86 -6.67 -18.37
C LEU A 585 6.35 -7.00 -18.29
N VAL A 586 7.12 -6.19 -17.58
CA VAL A 586 8.54 -6.45 -17.29
C VAL A 586 8.66 -6.92 -15.84
N ASN A 587 8.32 -6.06 -14.88
CA ASN A 587 8.30 -6.39 -13.44
C ASN A 587 7.05 -5.77 -12.80
N GLY A 588 6.76 -6.14 -11.55
CA GLY A 588 5.50 -5.77 -10.89
C GLY A 588 4.39 -6.81 -11.10
N THR A 589 3.16 -6.42 -10.78
CA THR A 589 2.01 -7.32 -10.68
C THR A 589 0.88 -6.92 -11.63
N LEU A 590 0.35 -7.90 -12.37
CA LEU A 590 -0.89 -7.81 -13.13
C LEU A 590 -1.92 -8.78 -12.54
N GLU A 591 -3.07 -8.29 -12.07
CA GLU A 591 -3.94 -9.08 -11.19
C GLU A 591 -5.44 -8.83 -11.43
N ARG A 592 -6.28 -9.87 -11.47
CA ARG A 592 -7.73 -9.73 -11.72
C ARG A 592 -8.06 -8.83 -12.92
N CYS A 593 -7.29 -8.98 -14.01
CA CYS A 593 -7.42 -8.17 -15.21
C CYS A 593 -7.99 -8.94 -16.39
N VAL A 594 -8.74 -8.23 -17.24
CA VAL A 594 -9.29 -8.78 -18.49
C VAL A 594 -8.59 -8.14 -19.68
N ILE A 595 -7.86 -8.96 -20.45
CA ILE A 595 -7.14 -8.57 -21.66
C ILE A 595 -7.94 -9.12 -22.85
N PHE A 596 -8.78 -8.27 -23.45
CA PHE A 596 -9.80 -8.67 -24.42
C PHE A 596 -9.58 -8.08 -25.82
N GLY A 597 -9.59 -8.91 -26.86
CA GLY A 597 -9.75 -8.43 -28.24
C GLY A 597 -8.64 -7.51 -28.76
N ASN A 598 -7.47 -7.48 -28.10
CA ASN A 598 -6.37 -6.60 -28.48
C ASN A 598 -5.65 -7.15 -29.71
N THR A 599 -5.26 -6.27 -30.61
CA THR A 599 -4.69 -6.60 -31.92
C THR A 599 -3.28 -6.05 -32.05
N ASN A 600 -2.37 -6.86 -32.59
CA ASN A 600 -1.00 -6.46 -32.91
C ASN A 600 -0.69 -6.75 -34.39
N ASN A 601 -0.63 -5.71 -35.22
CA ASN A 601 -0.42 -5.83 -36.67
C ASN A 601 1.06 -5.65 -37.03
N THR A 602 1.95 -6.54 -36.58
CA THR A 602 3.38 -6.48 -36.95
C THR A 602 3.61 -7.10 -38.35
N PRO A 603 4.11 -6.35 -39.37
CA PRO A 603 4.52 -6.92 -40.65
C PRO A 603 6.01 -7.30 -40.66
N ASN A 604 6.79 -6.86 -39.67
CA ASN A 604 8.22 -7.14 -39.56
C ASN A 604 8.46 -8.53 -38.96
N THR A 605 9.40 -9.29 -39.53
CA THR A 605 9.71 -10.67 -39.14
C THR A 605 10.76 -10.80 -38.02
N SER A 606 11.15 -9.70 -37.36
CA SER A 606 12.28 -9.63 -36.41
C SER A 606 11.93 -9.17 -34.98
N GLN A 607 10.65 -9.24 -34.57
CA GLN A 607 10.14 -8.69 -33.31
C GLN A 607 9.38 -9.74 -32.47
N THR A 608 9.52 -9.72 -31.15
CA THR A 608 8.64 -10.51 -30.25
C THR A 608 7.23 -9.95 -30.35
N SER A 609 6.30 -10.71 -30.95
CA SER A 609 4.96 -10.20 -31.31
C SER A 609 3.85 -11.00 -30.63
N VAL A 610 3.10 -10.37 -29.74
CA VAL A 610 1.90 -10.97 -29.10
C VAL A 610 0.65 -10.09 -29.25
N GLY A 611 -0.53 -10.70 -29.32
CA GLY A 611 -1.81 -9.98 -29.28
C GLY A 611 -2.15 -9.48 -27.87
N GLY A 612 -2.17 -10.36 -26.88
CA GLY A 612 -2.55 -10.06 -25.49
C GLY A 612 -1.39 -9.57 -24.61
N LEU A 613 -0.72 -10.50 -23.94
CA LEU A 613 0.24 -10.26 -22.84
C LEU A 613 1.66 -10.74 -23.19
N LEU A 614 2.65 -9.88 -23.01
CA LEU A 614 4.07 -10.22 -23.09
C LEU A 614 4.72 -10.07 -21.71
N ILE A 615 5.40 -11.10 -21.21
CA ILE A 615 6.22 -11.02 -19.98
C ILE A 615 7.71 -11.20 -20.31
N THR A 616 8.54 -10.19 -20.03
CA THR A 616 10.00 -10.21 -20.34
C THR A 616 10.92 -9.92 -19.15
N GLY A 617 10.40 -9.90 -17.93
CA GLY A 617 11.20 -9.73 -16.70
C GLY A 617 10.64 -10.56 -15.55
N ALA A 618 10.81 -10.10 -14.31
CA ALA A 618 10.35 -10.84 -13.12
C ALA A 618 8.86 -10.58 -12.76
N GLY A 619 8.06 -10.07 -13.69
CA GLY A 619 6.66 -9.76 -13.49
C GLY A 619 5.76 -11.00 -13.34
N VAL A 620 4.71 -10.84 -12.54
CA VAL A 620 3.71 -11.87 -12.26
C VAL A 620 2.35 -11.42 -12.80
N ALA A 621 1.73 -12.25 -13.65
CA ALA A 621 0.34 -12.12 -14.04
C ALA A 621 -0.50 -13.21 -13.35
N ARG A 622 -1.58 -12.82 -12.65
CA ARG A 622 -2.39 -13.74 -11.84
C ARG A 622 -3.89 -13.44 -11.88
N ASN A 623 -4.74 -14.47 -11.78
CA ASN A 623 -6.21 -14.32 -11.80
C ASN A 623 -6.75 -13.54 -13.01
N CYS A 624 -6.09 -13.63 -14.18
CA CYS A 624 -6.41 -12.84 -15.36
C CYS A 624 -7.15 -13.64 -16.44
N LEU A 625 -8.04 -12.99 -17.18
CA LEU A 625 -8.69 -13.53 -18.39
C LEU A 625 -8.07 -12.88 -19.63
N ILE A 626 -7.40 -13.68 -20.48
CA ILE A 626 -6.75 -13.24 -21.71
C ILE A 626 -7.47 -13.89 -22.90
N THR A 627 -8.36 -13.15 -23.58
CA THR A 627 -9.24 -13.73 -24.59
C THR A 627 -9.42 -12.90 -25.86
N ARG A 628 -9.58 -13.60 -27.00
CA ARG A 628 -9.79 -13.04 -28.35
C ARG A 628 -8.72 -12.07 -28.85
N ASN A 629 -7.54 -12.09 -28.24
CA ASN A 629 -6.42 -11.27 -28.70
C ASN A 629 -5.81 -11.89 -29.97
N TYR A 630 -5.35 -11.04 -30.87
CA TYR A 630 -4.89 -11.43 -32.20
C TYR A 630 -3.53 -10.81 -32.54
N THR A 631 -2.65 -11.61 -33.14
CA THR A 631 -1.42 -11.12 -33.77
C THR A 631 -1.43 -11.41 -35.27
N ALA A 632 -1.28 -10.36 -36.08
CA ALA A 632 -1.08 -10.47 -37.52
C ALA A 632 0.40 -10.69 -37.89
N SER A 633 1.23 -11.13 -36.93
CA SER A 633 2.66 -11.34 -37.14
C SER A 633 2.92 -12.59 -37.98
N GLY A 634 3.68 -12.43 -39.06
CA GLY A 634 4.10 -13.54 -39.93
C GLY A 634 5.14 -14.49 -39.30
N ILE A 635 5.58 -14.25 -38.05
CA ILE A 635 6.64 -15.01 -37.38
C ILE A 635 6.09 -16.23 -36.62
N GLY A 636 6.67 -17.41 -36.85
CA GLY A 636 6.29 -18.65 -36.15
C GLY A 636 6.56 -18.67 -34.63
N THR A 637 7.24 -17.66 -34.08
CA THR A 637 7.47 -17.46 -32.63
C THR A 637 6.47 -16.48 -31.99
N ALA A 638 5.51 -15.96 -32.75
CA ALA A 638 4.44 -15.13 -32.22
C ALA A 638 3.44 -15.93 -31.35
N ALA A 639 2.59 -15.22 -30.61
CA ALA A 639 1.42 -15.79 -29.94
C ALA A 639 0.19 -14.86 -29.98
N GLY A 640 -1.03 -15.41 -29.95
CA GLY A 640 -2.25 -14.61 -29.84
C GLY A 640 -2.44 -14.07 -28.41
N GLY A 641 -2.51 -14.97 -27.44
CA GLY A 641 -2.79 -14.70 -26.03
C GLY A 641 -1.56 -14.20 -25.26
N VAL A 642 -0.58 -15.07 -24.99
CA VAL A 642 0.51 -14.81 -24.04
C VAL A 642 1.89 -15.27 -24.55
N ILE A 643 2.94 -14.50 -24.26
CA ILE A 643 4.35 -14.97 -24.34
C ILE A 643 5.04 -14.76 -22.99
N LEU A 644 5.62 -15.83 -22.44
CA LEU A 644 6.53 -15.80 -21.29
C LEU A 644 7.97 -15.95 -21.78
N ASN A 645 8.82 -14.94 -21.57
CA ASN A 645 10.21 -14.92 -22.06
C ASN A 645 11.21 -14.36 -21.03
N HIS A 646 11.08 -14.79 -19.77
CA HIS A 646 12.11 -14.59 -18.75
C HIS A 646 12.04 -15.69 -17.69
N ASN A 647 13.17 -16.07 -17.08
CA ASN A 647 13.24 -17.20 -16.13
C ASN A 647 12.29 -17.02 -14.93
N ASN A 648 12.06 -15.78 -14.51
CA ASN A 648 11.21 -15.43 -13.37
C ASN A 648 9.82 -14.92 -13.81
N ALA A 649 9.46 -15.01 -15.09
CA ALA A 649 8.12 -14.68 -15.56
C ALA A 649 7.12 -15.72 -15.06
N ARG A 650 5.96 -15.28 -14.56
CA ARG A 650 4.91 -16.18 -14.06
C ARG A 650 3.54 -15.80 -14.63
N LEU A 651 2.82 -16.78 -15.18
CA LEU A 651 1.37 -16.73 -15.38
C LEU A 651 0.73 -17.75 -14.44
N VAL A 652 -0.11 -17.28 -13.51
CA VAL A 652 -0.69 -18.09 -12.43
C VAL A 652 -2.21 -17.95 -12.43
N HIS A 653 -2.95 -19.03 -12.14
CA HIS A 653 -4.43 -18.99 -12.02
C HIS A 653 -5.12 -18.13 -13.09
N SER A 654 -4.75 -18.27 -14.36
CA SER A 654 -5.25 -17.40 -15.43
C SER A 654 -5.87 -18.21 -16.56
N THR A 655 -6.89 -17.67 -17.21
CA THR A 655 -7.57 -18.32 -18.33
C THR A 655 -7.19 -17.62 -19.64
N VAL A 656 -6.69 -18.39 -20.60
CA VAL A 656 -6.32 -17.98 -21.94
C VAL A 656 -7.23 -18.71 -22.91
N ALA A 657 -8.06 -18.00 -23.68
CA ALA A 657 -9.07 -18.66 -24.52
C ALA A 657 -9.47 -17.86 -25.77
N ASP A 658 -9.84 -18.55 -26.85
CA ASP A 658 -10.30 -17.98 -28.13
C ASP A 658 -9.33 -16.97 -28.79
N ASN A 659 -8.04 -16.94 -28.43
CA ASN A 659 -7.01 -16.09 -29.04
C ASN A 659 -6.52 -16.70 -30.38
N ALA A 660 -5.80 -15.92 -31.20
CA ALA A 660 -5.34 -16.39 -32.52
C ALA A 660 -4.03 -15.74 -33.00
N ALA A 661 -3.26 -16.44 -33.84
CA ALA A 661 -2.02 -15.94 -34.41
C ALA A 661 -1.82 -16.34 -35.88
N LEU A 662 -1.38 -15.38 -36.70
CA LEU A 662 -1.25 -15.55 -38.16
C LEU A 662 -0.32 -16.71 -38.59
N THR A 663 0.75 -16.98 -37.82
CA THR A 663 1.63 -18.16 -38.04
C THR A 663 2.20 -18.76 -36.73
N GLY A 664 1.82 -18.24 -35.57
CA GLY A 664 2.32 -18.63 -34.25
C GLY A 664 1.41 -19.63 -33.52
N VAL A 665 1.43 -19.58 -32.18
CA VAL A 665 0.48 -20.28 -31.30
C VAL A 665 -0.70 -19.36 -30.96
N GLY A 666 -1.89 -19.88 -30.76
CA GLY A 666 -3.04 -19.05 -30.37
C GLY A 666 -2.92 -18.58 -28.94
N GLY A 667 -2.78 -19.52 -28.00
CA GLY A 667 -2.80 -19.26 -26.56
C GLY A 667 -1.45 -18.79 -26.03
N VAL A 668 -0.71 -19.69 -25.39
CA VAL A 668 0.50 -19.38 -24.61
C VAL A 668 1.77 -19.92 -25.27
N ARG A 669 2.80 -19.07 -25.39
CA ARG A 669 4.18 -19.52 -25.63
C ARG A 669 5.02 -19.36 -24.36
N VAL A 670 5.49 -20.47 -23.80
CA VAL A 670 6.43 -20.47 -22.66
C VAL A 670 7.85 -20.64 -23.20
N VAL A 671 8.48 -19.52 -23.60
CA VAL A 671 9.90 -19.50 -24.00
C VAL A 671 10.78 -19.73 -22.76
N ARG A 672 10.44 -19.03 -21.67
CA ARG A 672 11.07 -19.10 -20.35
C ARG A 672 10.06 -18.76 -19.25
N GLY A 673 10.26 -19.31 -18.06
CA GLY A 673 9.42 -19.03 -16.89
C GLY A 673 8.33 -20.08 -16.69
N LEU A 674 7.31 -19.74 -15.90
CA LEU A 674 6.35 -20.69 -15.34
C LEU A 674 4.90 -20.35 -15.74
N LEU A 675 4.22 -21.33 -16.33
CA LEU A 675 2.77 -21.42 -16.41
C LEU A 675 2.29 -22.33 -15.25
N ALA A 676 1.45 -21.82 -14.34
CA ALA A 676 0.98 -22.57 -13.17
C ALA A 676 -0.51 -22.37 -12.91
N GLY A 677 -1.21 -23.42 -12.48
CA GLY A 677 -2.62 -23.32 -12.04
C GLY A 677 -3.57 -22.76 -13.12
N SER A 678 -3.20 -22.79 -14.40
CA SER A 678 -3.82 -21.96 -15.45
C SER A 678 -4.52 -22.81 -16.51
N VAL A 679 -5.40 -22.19 -17.30
CA VAL A 679 -6.16 -22.87 -18.36
C VAL A 679 -5.87 -22.18 -19.69
N ALA A 680 -5.44 -22.93 -20.70
CA ALA A 680 -5.42 -22.53 -22.10
C ALA A 680 -6.36 -23.46 -22.90
N CYS A 681 -7.12 -22.91 -23.85
CA CYS A 681 -8.22 -23.65 -24.49
C CYS A 681 -8.89 -22.90 -25.66
N GLY A 682 -9.12 -23.62 -26.76
CA GLY A 682 -9.89 -23.09 -27.91
C GLY A 682 -9.12 -22.03 -28.71
N ASP A 683 -7.83 -21.86 -28.41
CA ASP A 683 -7.00 -20.89 -29.09
C ASP A 683 -6.59 -21.42 -30.47
N ARG A 684 -6.68 -20.58 -31.51
CA ARG A 684 -6.42 -21.00 -32.89
C ARG A 684 -4.94 -21.32 -33.11
N GLN A 685 -4.64 -22.24 -34.03
CA GLN A 685 -3.29 -22.74 -34.29
C GLN A 685 -2.60 -23.51 -33.13
N GLY A 686 -3.06 -23.41 -31.86
CA GLY A 686 -2.67 -24.24 -30.70
C GLY A 686 -2.93 -23.55 -29.34
N ASP A 687 -3.16 -24.32 -28.27
CA ASP A 687 -3.39 -23.80 -26.91
C ASP A 687 -2.04 -23.39 -26.26
N VAL A 688 -1.05 -24.30 -26.18
CA VAL A 688 0.26 -24.04 -25.54
C VAL A 688 1.45 -24.58 -26.35
N VAL A 689 2.53 -23.78 -26.40
CA VAL A 689 3.87 -24.21 -26.85
C VAL A 689 4.89 -23.93 -25.74
N ILE A 690 5.56 -24.99 -25.26
CA ILE A 690 6.64 -24.91 -24.27
C ILE A 690 7.98 -25.09 -24.99
N GLU A 691 8.92 -24.18 -24.75
CA GLU A 691 10.30 -24.27 -25.25
C GLU A 691 11.26 -24.69 -24.12
N ALA A 692 12.48 -25.12 -24.46
CA ALA A 692 13.39 -25.80 -23.52
C ALA A 692 13.91 -24.97 -22.31
N GLY A 693 13.46 -23.72 -22.13
CA GLY A 693 13.70 -22.90 -20.94
C GLY A 693 12.44 -22.61 -20.11
N GLY A 694 11.27 -23.12 -20.52
CA GLY A 694 9.98 -22.92 -19.89
C GLY A 694 9.46 -24.16 -19.15
N SER A 695 8.42 -23.98 -18.34
CA SER A 695 7.70 -25.04 -17.64
C SER A 695 6.21 -24.73 -17.54
N ALA A 696 5.37 -25.76 -17.61
CA ALA A 696 3.96 -25.72 -17.25
C ALA A 696 3.70 -26.78 -16.17
N VAL A 697 3.01 -26.40 -15.11
CA VAL A 697 2.66 -27.28 -13.98
C VAL A 697 1.20 -27.04 -13.57
N HIS A 698 0.49 -28.07 -13.11
CA HIS A 698 -0.89 -27.98 -12.63
C HIS A 698 -1.78 -27.11 -13.53
N SER A 699 -1.67 -27.25 -14.86
CA SER A 699 -2.33 -26.38 -15.84
C SER A 699 -3.04 -27.19 -16.93
N ARG A 700 -4.17 -26.70 -17.43
CA ARG A 700 -4.95 -27.34 -18.49
C ARG A 700 -4.58 -26.79 -19.86
N PHE A 701 -4.27 -27.65 -20.83
CA PHE A 701 -4.10 -27.27 -22.24
C PHE A 701 -4.21 -28.48 -23.18
N GLY A 702 -4.60 -28.27 -24.44
CA GLY A 702 -4.88 -29.35 -25.40
C GLY A 702 -3.66 -30.21 -25.75
N GLU A 703 -2.45 -29.67 -25.68
CA GLU A 703 -1.19 -30.38 -25.96
C GLU A 703 -0.57 -31.06 -24.71
N ALA A 704 -1.25 -31.07 -23.55
CA ALA A 704 -0.75 -31.73 -22.35
C ALA A 704 -0.71 -33.26 -22.50
N ALA A 705 0.19 -33.93 -21.79
CA ALA A 705 0.26 -35.39 -21.82
C ALA A 705 -0.90 -36.03 -21.04
N PRO A 706 -1.43 -37.18 -21.48
CA PRO A 706 -2.12 -38.11 -20.58
C PRO A 706 -1.16 -38.52 -19.46
N ASP A 707 -1.65 -38.47 -18.22
CA ASP A 707 -0.90 -38.78 -17.00
C ASP A 707 0.40 -37.96 -16.80
N ASP A 708 0.34 -36.65 -17.11
CA ASP A 708 1.47 -35.72 -16.94
C ASP A 708 1.94 -35.62 -15.46
N PRO A 709 3.20 -35.94 -15.14
CA PRO A 709 3.71 -35.93 -13.77
C PRO A 709 3.85 -34.53 -13.15
N ASP A 710 3.84 -33.45 -13.96
CA ASP A 710 3.81 -32.07 -13.48
C ASP A 710 2.36 -31.59 -13.17
N GLY A 711 1.38 -32.50 -13.23
CA GLY A 711 -0.02 -32.25 -12.85
C GLY A 711 -0.86 -31.55 -13.92
N ASN A 712 -0.37 -31.47 -15.16
CA ASN A 712 -1.11 -30.84 -16.26
C ASN A 712 -2.27 -31.72 -16.75
N ILE A 713 -3.28 -31.07 -17.34
CA ILE A 713 -4.54 -31.72 -17.73
C ILE A 713 -4.82 -31.49 -19.22
N PHE A 714 -4.93 -32.58 -19.99
CA PHE A 714 -5.34 -32.51 -21.41
C PHE A 714 -6.87 -32.42 -21.57
N ALA A 715 -7.62 -33.00 -20.63
CA ALA A 715 -9.08 -33.09 -20.67
C ALA A 715 -9.76 -31.72 -20.77
N SER A 716 -10.99 -31.71 -21.29
CA SER A 716 -11.77 -30.48 -21.49
C SER A 716 -12.01 -29.74 -20.14
N PRO A 717 -11.87 -28.40 -20.07
CA PRO A 717 -11.99 -27.65 -18.81
C PRO A 717 -13.44 -27.48 -18.34
N LEU A 718 -14.44 -28.01 -19.08
CA LEU A 718 -15.87 -27.99 -18.77
C LEU A 718 -16.36 -26.61 -18.28
N PHE A 719 -16.22 -25.58 -19.12
CA PHE A 719 -16.76 -24.26 -18.81
C PHE A 719 -18.28 -24.24 -18.77
N GLU A 720 -18.83 -23.48 -17.82
CA GLU A 720 -20.27 -23.20 -17.68
C GLU A 720 -20.79 -22.34 -18.84
N SER A 721 -19.95 -21.43 -19.35
CA SER A 721 -20.21 -20.70 -20.59
C SER A 721 -18.92 -20.41 -21.35
N THR A 722 -18.97 -20.49 -22.68
CA THR A 722 -18.01 -19.83 -23.56
C THR A 722 -18.45 -18.38 -23.75
N GLY A 723 -17.51 -17.43 -23.75
CA GLY A 723 -17.83 -16.00 -23.69
C GLY A 723 -18.37 -15.37 -24.98
N GLY A 724 -19.19 -16.06 -25.78
CA GLY A 724 -19.58 -15.67 -27.15
C GLY A 724 -20.07 -14.23 -27.27
N ASP A 725 -19.48 -13.46 -28.19
CA ASP A 725 -19.75 -12.06 -28.55
C ASP A 725 -19.87 -11.01 -27.42
N ALA A 726 -19.67 -11.40 -26.15
CA ALA A 726 -19.80 -10.54 -25.00
C ALA A 726 -18.78 -9.38 -25.01
N PRO A 727 -19.19 -8.12 -24.74
CA PRO A 727 -18.27 -7.00 -24.60
C PRO A 727 -17.38 -7.19 -23.36
N ALA A 728 -16.17 -6.62 -23.38
CA ALA A 728 -15.08 -6.93 -22.44
C ALA A 728 -15.45 -6.89 -20.94
N ALA A 729 -16.34 -5.98 -20.51
CA ALA A 729 -16.77 -5.90 -19.11
C ALA A 729 -17.83 -6.95 -18.72
N ALA A 730 -18.61 -7.47 -19.67
CA ALA A 730 -19.50 -8.61 -19.43
C ALA A 730 -18.71 -9.93 -19.41
N ALA A 731 -17.71 -10.05 -20.30
CA ALA A 731 -16.79 -11.20 -20.32
C ALA A 731 -16.04 -11.38 -18.98
N ALA A 732 -15.77 -10.30 -18.24
CA ALA A 732 -15.18 -10.35 -16.90
C ALA A 732 -16.04 -11.08 -15.85
N ALA A 733 -17.36 -11.09 -16.00
CA ALA A 733 -18.29 -11.51 -14.95
C ALA A 733 -18.75 -12.98 -15.08
N THR A 734 -18.90 -13.50 -16.30
CA THR A 734 -19.61 -14.77 -16.55
C THR A 734 -18.89 -15.76 -17.48
N ALA A 735 -17.93 -15.33 -18.29
CA ALA A 735 -17.37 -16.14 -19.36
C ALA A 735 -16.20 -17.02 -18.88
N TYR A 736 -16.11 -18.26 -19.38
CA TYR A 736 -15.02 -19.20 -19.06
C TYR A 736 -14.90 -19.54 -17.55
N ARG A 737 -16.01 -19.48 -16.82
CA ARG A 737 -16.14 -20.05 -15.47
C ARG A 737 -16.03 -21.57 -15.54
N ILE A 738 -15.23 -22.15 -14.65
CA ILE A 738 -15.03 -23.59 -14.52
C ILE A 738 -16.22 -24.19 -13.76
N GLY A 739 -16.93 -25.15 -14.35
CA GLY A 739 -18.04 -25.84 -13.69
C GLY A 739 -17.55 -26.84 -12.63
N ARG A 740 -18.40 -27.18 -11.66
CA ARG A 740 -18.01 -27.99 -10.48
C ARG A 740 -17.52 -29.40 -10.81
N ALA A 741 -18.01 -30.00 -11.89
CA ALA A 741 -17.56 -31.30 -12.41
C ALA A 741 -16.31 -31.24 -13.30
N SER A 742 -15.69 -30.08 -13.46
CA SER A 742 -14.48 -29.94 -14.26
C SER A 742 -13.28 -30.65 -13.62
N PRO A 743 -12.41 -31.31 -14.42
CA PRO A 743 -11.12 -31.79 -13.92
C PRO A 743 -10.17 -30.65 -13.47
N CYS A 744 -10.48 -29.39 -13.82
CA CYS A 744 -9.77 -28.20 -13.34
C CYS A 744 -10.19 -27.74 -11.94
N ASN A 745 -11.31 -28.25 -11.39
CA ASN A 745 -11.77 -27.91 -10.05
C ASN A 745 -10.89 -28.57 -8.99
N ASN A 746 -10.47 -27.82 -7.96
CA ASN A 746 -9.63 -28.29 -6.85
C ASN A 746 -8.39 -29.12 -7.29
N ALA A 747 -7.75 -28.72 -8.39
CA ALA A 747 -6.65 -29.45 -9.03
C ALA A 747 -5.27 -28.76 -8.92
N VAL A 748 -5.17 -27.68 -8.13
CA VAL A 748 -3.94 -26.90 -7.93
C VAL A 748 -3.55 -26.87 -6.45
N PRO A 749 -2.38 -27.40 -6.05
CA PRO A 749 -1.86 -27.29 -4.68
C PRO A 749 -1.60 -25.84 -4.26
N ASP A 750 -1.67 -25.58 -2.96
CA ASP A 750 -1.58 -24.25 -2.34
C ASP A 750 -0.39 -23.38 -2.81
N ILE A 751 0.76 -24.02 -3.05
CA ILE A 751 2.13 -23.47 -3.15
C ILE A 751 2.39 -22.37 -4.21
N TYR A 752 1.46 -22.05 -5.09
CA TYR A 752 1.70 -21.14 -6.22
C TYR A 752 1.26 -19.70 -5.96
N ASP A 753 0.01 -19.50 -5.53
CA ASP A 753 -0.60 -18.21 -5.17
C ASP A 753 -1.90 -18.46 -4.39
N THR A 754 -2.19 -17.68 -3.35
CA THR A 754 -3.41 -17.73 -2.52
C THR A 754 -4.47 -16.71 -2.95
N SER A 755 -4.12 -15.77 -3.83
CA SER A 755 -4.83 -14.49 -3.99
C SER A 755 -6.17 -14.61 -4.73
N ASP A 756 -7.09 -13.71 -4.41
CA ASP A 756 -8.49 -13.70 -4.85
C ASP A 756 -8.65 -13.75 -6.37
N ASP A 757 -9.64 -14.52 -6.83
CA ASP A 757 -9.97 -14.78 -8.23
C ASP A 757 -10.43 -13.52 -9.00
N LEU A 758 -10.69 -13.63 -10.31
CA LEU A 758 -11.03 -12.49 -11.18
C LEU A 758 -12.21 -11.60 -10.71
N ILE A 759 -13.10 -12.10 -9.84
CA ILE A 759 -14.21 -11.32 -9.26
C ILE A 759 -13.99 -10.93 -7.79
N GLY A 760 -12.81 -11.19 -7.24
CA GLY A 760 -12.49 -10.96 -5.83
C GLY A 760 -12.99 -12.06 -4.90
N PHE A 761 -13.24 -13.28 -5.39
CA PHE A 761 -13.58 -14.40 -4.52
C PHE A 761 -12.31 -15.03 -3.91
N PRO A 762 -12.22 -15.20 -2.57
CA PRO A 762 -11.03 -15.74 -1.92
C PRO A 762 -10.66 -17.16 -2.37
N ARG A 763 -9.36 -17.40 -2.54
CA ARG A 763 -8.82 -18.77 -2.75
C ARG A 763 -8.03 -19.33 -1.58
N GLN A 764 -7.64 -18.47 -0.64
CA GLN A 764 -6.85 -18.82 0.55
C GLN A 764 -7.53 -19.84 1.49
N ASP A 765 -8.87 -19.93 1.42
CA ASP A 765 -9.68 -20.81 2.28
C ASP A 765 -9.77 -22.26 1.75
N TYR A 766 -9.04 -22.59 0.68
CA TYR A 766 -9.08 -23.89 -0.02
C TYR A 766 -7.71 -24.57 -0.05
N GLU A 767 -7.63 -25.81 0.45
CA GLU A 767 -6.42 -26.67 0.41
C GLU A 767 -5.95 -26.95 -1.03
N PHE A 768 -6.90 -27.12 -1.95
CA PHE A 768 -6.68 -27.25 -3.38
C PHE A 768 -7.56 -26.24 -4.14
N ARG A 769 -7.00 -25.56 -5.13
CA ARG A 769 -7.64 -24.45 -5.85
C ARG A 769 -8.06 -24.84 -7.26
N THR A 770 -8.98 -24.06 -7.83
CA THR A 770 -9.44 -24.21 -9.22
C THR A 770 -8.38 -23.69 -10.21
N MET A 771 -8.14 -24.39 -11.32
CA MET A 771 -7.31 -23.86 -12.41
C MET A 771 -8.01 -22.73 -13.17
N GLY A 772 -7.25 -21.74 -13.64
CA GLY A 772 -7.78 -20.61 -14.41
C GLY A 772 -8.26 -19.46 -13.52
N CYS A 773 -8.86 -18.42 -14.13
CA CYS A 773 -9.08 -17.13 -13.47
C CYS A 773 -10.23 -17.05 -12.47
N TYR A 774 -11.05 -18.09 -12.34
CA TYR A 774 -12.12 -18.18 -11.34
C TYR A 774 -11.82 -19.26 -10.30
N GLN A 775 -12.47 -19.16 -9.13
CA GLN A 775 -12.59 -20.23 -8.14
C GLN A 775 -14.02 -20.75 -8.14
N VAL A 776 -14.21 -22.08 -8.11
CA VAL A 776 -15.54 -22.67 -7.93
C VAL A 776 -16.06 -22.33 -6.54
N GLN A 777 -17.20 -21.62 -6.49
CA GLN A 777 -17.84 -21.22 -5.25
C GLN A 777 -18.58 -22.40 -4.58
N PRO A 778 -18.69 -22.44 -3.24
CA PRO A 778 -19.40 -23.52 -2.56
C PRO A 778 -20.91 -23.39 -2.79
N LEU A 779 -21.62 -24.52 -2.74
CA LEU A 779 -23.08 -24.51 -2.78
C LEU A 779 -23.66 -23.93 -1.48
N ALA A 780 -24.81 -23.26 -1.58
CA ALA A 780 -25.58 -22.87 -0.41
C ALA A 780 -26.20 -24.10 0.28
N ALA A 781 -26.53 -23.97 1.57
CA ALA A 781 -27.12 -25.07 2.33
C ALA A 781 -28.51 -25.45 1.77
N GLY A 782 -28.63 -26.68 1.26
CA GLY A 782 -29.84 -27.18 0.57
C GLY A 782 -29.92 -26.87 -0.92
N GLU A 783 -28.88 -26.25 -1.51
CA GLU A 783 -28.75 -26.11 -2.96
C GLU A 783 -28.25 -27.41 -3.59
N VAL A 784 -28.70 -27.68 -4.83
CA VAL A 784 -28.35 -28.87 -5.59
C VAL A 784 -27.95 -28.46 -6.99
N GLU A 785 -26.74 -28.84 -7.39
CA GLU A 785 -26.20 -28.61 -8.73
C GLU A 785 -26.00 -29.96 -9.42
N VAL A 786 -26.29 -30.02 -10.72
CA VAL A 786 -25.98 -31.19 -11.54
C VAL A 786 -25.14 -30.78 -12.73
N ALA A 787 -24.29 -31.71 -13.18
CA ALA A 787 -23.44 -31.54 -14.35
C ALA A 787 -23.38 -32.83 -15.16
N LEU A 788 -22.87 -32.73 -16.39
CA LEU A 788 -22.67 -33.89 -17.26
C LEU A 788 -21.31 -33.85 -17.96
N SER A 789 -20.70 -35.02 -18.07
CA SER A 789 -19.40 -35.22 -18.71
C SER A 789 -19.45 -36.41 -19.67
N VAL A 790 -18.42 -36.52 -20.52
CA VAL A 790 -18.14 -37.73 -21.30
C VAL A 790 -17.09 -38.52 -20.53
N VAL A 791 -17.32 -39.80 -20.29
CA VAL A 791 -16.39 -40.67 -19.55
C VAL A 791 -15.05 -40.74 -20.30
N GLY A 792 -13.95 -40.52 -19.58
CA GLY A 792 -12.61 -40.40 -20.16
C GLY A 792 -12.23 -38.99 -20.63
N GLY A 793 -13.11 -37.99 -20.52
CA GLY A 793 -12.80 -36.57 -20.76
C GLY A 793 -12.64 -36.16 -22.24
N LEU A 794 -12.81 -37.10 -23.17
CA LEU A 794 -12.74 -36.87 -24.62
C LEU A 794 -14.00 -36.17 -25.15
N ASP A 795 -13.82 -35.28 -26.13
CA ASP A 795 -14.90 -34.56 -26.82
C ASP A 795 -15.04 -34.92 -28.31
N THR A 796 -14.10 -35.68 -28.86
CA THR A 796 -14.02 -35.98 -30.29
C THR A 796 -13.74 -37.46 -30.52
N PHE A 797 -14.56 -38.09 -31.38
CA PHE A 797 -14.58 -39.54 -31.57
C PHE A 797 -14.63 -39.94 -33.04
N PRO A 798 -14.10 -41.12 -33.43
CA PRO A 798 -14.35 -41.72 -34.73
C PRO A 798 -15.76 -42.36 -34.77
N PRO A 799 -16.31 -42.65 -35.96
CA PRO A 799 -17.66 -43.19 -36.09
C PRO A 799 -17.80 -44.58 -35.46
N GLY A 800 -18.84 -44.75 -34.65
CA GLY A 800 -19.19 -46.05 -34.05
C GLY A 800 -18.40 -46.47 -32.81
N GLU A 801 -17.44 -45.68 -32.33
CA GLU A 801 -16.76 -45.91 -31.04
C GLU A 801 -17.76 -45.89 -29.86
N ALA A 802 -17.44 -46.58 -28.76
CA ALA A 802 -18.31 -46.62 -27.58
C ALA A 802 -18.15 -45.34 -26.73
N ILE A 803 -19.18 -44.50 -26.71
CA ILE A 803 -19.22 -43.25 -25.95
C ILE A 803 -20.19 -43.44 -24.77
N THR A 804 -19.75 -43.08 -23.56
CA THR A 804 -20.57 -43.12 -22.34
C THR A 804 -20.61 -41.75 -21.70
N LEU A 805 -21.81 -41.28 -21.34
CA LEU A 805 -22.02 -40.07 -20.57
C LEU A 805 -22.04 -40.39 -19.07
N ALA A 806 -21.61 -39.44 -18.24
CA ALA A 806 -21.74 -39.52 -16.79
C ALA A 806 -22.38 -38.26 -16.24
N ALA A 807 -23.36 -38.43 -15.36
CA ALA A 807 -23.93 -37.38 -14.53
C ALA A 807 -23.06 -37.17 -13.29
N SER A 808 -23.04 -35.94 -12.79
CA SER A 808 -22.52 -35.61 -11.47
C SER A 808 -23.57 -34.80 -10.72
N VAL A 809 -23.77 -35.15 -9.46
CA VAL A 809 -24.70 -34.50 -8.53
C VAL A 809 -23.86 -33.89 -7.41
N PHE A 810 -24.20 -32.68 -7.01
CA PHE A 810 -23.52 -31.94 -5.95
C PHE A 810 -24.54 -31.32 -5.00
N GLY A 811 -24.22 -31.32 -3.71
CA GLY A 811 -25.18 -31.09 -2.63
C GLY A 811 -25.59 -32.41 -1.96
N GLU A 812 -26.42 -32.34 -0.94
CA GLU A 812 -26.77 -33.49 -0.07
C GLU A 812 -27.98 -34.31 -0.56
N ALA A 813 -28.63 -33.90 -1.66
CA ALA A 813 -29.89 -34.48 -2.11
C ALA A 813 -29.71 -35.80 -2.87
N THR A 814 -30.67 -36.72 -2.69
CA THR A 814 -30.59 -38.08 -3.26
C THR A 814 -31.23 -38.16 -4.65
N PRO A 815 -30.45 -38.44 -5.72
CA PRO A 815 -30.99 -38.57 -7.07
C PRO A 815 -31.81 -39.87 -7.22
N THR A 816 -32.95 -39.76 -7.89
CA THR A 816 -33.90 -40.88 -8.09
C THR A 816 -33.99 -41.35 -9.53
N ASN A 817 -33.73 -40.46 -10.51
CA ASN A 817 -33.80 -40.76 -11.94
C ASN A 817 -33.02 -39.73 -12.76
N HIS A 818 -32.33 -40.17 -13.81
CA HIS A 818 -31.57 -39.35 -14.76
C HIS A 818 -32.22 -39.40 -16.14
N THR A 819 -32.74 -38.26 -16.60
CA THR A 819 -33.33 -38.08 -17.93
C THR A 819 -32.33 -37.43 -18.88
N TRP A 820 -31.91 -38.17 -19.90
CA TRP A 820 -30.93 -37.77 -20.89
C TRP A 820 -31.62 -37.43 -22.22
N MET A 821 -31.39 -36.23 -22.76
CA MET A 821 -31.77 -35.84 -24.11
C MET A 821 -30.54 -35.50 -24.93
N ILE A 822 -30.42 -36.06 -26.13
CA ILE A 822 -29.33 -35.80 -27.07
C ILE A 822 -29.92 -35.21 -28.35
N SER A 823 -29.31 -34.12 -28.82
CA SER A 823 -29.70 -33.42 -30.03
C SER A 823 -28.49 -33.10 -30.91
N THR A 824 -28.70 -32.89 -32.21
CA THR A 824 -27.70 -32.37 -33.14
C THR A 824 -28.37 -31.32 -34.03
N ASN A 825 -27.73 -30.17 -34.25
CA ASN A 825 -28.31 -29.02 -34.97
C ASN A 825 -29.74 -28.66 -34.48
N GLY A 826 -29.98 -28.67 -33.17
CA GLY A 826 -31.29 -28.41 -32.55
C GLY A 826 -32.34 -29.52 -32.71
N THR A 827 -32.04 -30.60 -33.45
CA THR A 827 -32.95 -31.73 -33.66
C THR A 827 -32.66 -32.85 -32.66
N ALA A 828 -33.67 -33.30 -31.91
CA ALA A 828 -33.53 -34.43 -30.98
C ALA A 828 -33.27 -35.74 -31.74
N VAL A 829 -32.28 -36.52 -31.29
CA VAL A 829 -31.83 -37.79 -31.90
C VAL A 829 -31.77 -38.95 -30.91
N GLY A 830 -31.87 -38.67 -29.61
CA GLY A 830 -32.00 -39.68 -28.57
C GLY A 830 -32.63 -39.12 -27.30
N THR A 831 -33.39 -39.94 -26.60
CA THR A 831 -33.89 -39.65 -25.25
C THR A 831 -33.91 -40.94 -24.44
N CYS A 832 -33.50 -40.88 -23.18
CA CYS A 832 -33.46 -42.03 -22.28
C CYS A 832 -33.75 -41.59 -20.84
N GLN A 833 -34.30 -42.49 -20.03
CA GLN A 833 -34.41 -42.34 -18.59
C GLN A 833 -33.78 -43.57 -17.94
N THR A 834 -32.93 -43.36 -16.94
CA THR A 834 -32.29 -44.43 -16.17
C THR A 834 -32.05 -43.99 -14.73
N VAL A 835 -32.09 -44.93 -13.79
CA VAL A 835 -31.66 -44.69 -12.41
C VAL A 835 -30.13 -44.51 -12.32
N ASP A 836 -29.38 -45.08 -13.26
CA ASP A 836 -27.92 -45.04 -13.28
C ASP A 836 -27.38 -43.64 -13.58
N ALA A 837 -26.37 -43.20 -12.85
CA ALA A 837 -25.65 -41.95 -13.12
C ALA A 837 -24.77 -42.01 -14.39
N THR A 838 -24.81 -43.09 -15.18
CA THR A 838 -24.07 -43.22 -16.45
C THR A 838 -24.96 -43.74 -17.57
N PHE A 839 -24.71 -43.28 -18.80
CA PHE A 839 -25.51 -43.63 -19.96
C PHE A 839 -24.64 -43.94 -21.19
N PRO A 840 -24.47 -45.24 -21.54
CA PRO A 840 -23.84 -45.66 -22.79
C PRO A 840 -24.70 -45.27 -24.00
N LEU A 841 -24.14 -44.52 -24.95
CA LEU A 841 -24.93 -43.89 -25.99
C LEU A 841 -25.44 -44.89 -27.07
N PRO A 842 -26.73 -44.80 -27.48
CA PRO A 842 -27.27 -45.56 -28.61
C PRO A 842 -26.53 -45.25 -29.91
N ALA A 843 -26.51 -46.21 -30.85
CA ALA A 843 -25.77 -46.07 -32.11
C ALA A 843 -26.19 -44.84 -32.95
N ALA A 844 -27.45 -44.41 -32.88
CA ALA A 844 -27.93 -43.20 -33.55
C ALA A 844 -27.25 -41.90 -33.02
N CYS A 845 -26.89 -41.87 -31.73
CA CYS A 845 -26.15 -40.76 -31.12
C CYS A 845 -24.63 -40.85 -31.38
N ARG A 846 -24.18 -41.84 -32.17
CA ARG A 846 -22.76 -42.15 -32.45
C ARG A 846 -22.45 -42.24 -33.95
N ALA A 847 -23.36 -41.74 -34.79
CA ALA A 847 -23.13 -41.41 -36.20
C ALA A 847 -22.42 -40.04 -36.31
N TYR A 848 -22.02 -39.61 -37.51
CA TYR A 848 -21.43 -38.28 -37.69
C TYR A 848 -22.39 -37.16 -37.27
N GLY A 849 -21.99 -36.38 -36.28
CA GLY A 849 -22.75 -35.25 -35.73
C GLY A 849 -21.92 -34.44 -34.75
N ILE A 850 -22.32 -33.19 -34.53
CA ILE A 850 -21.92 -32.41 -33.36
C ILE A 850 -23.13 -32.41 -32.42
N TYR A 851 -22.94 -32.86 -31.18
CA TYR A 851 -24.05 -33.26 -30.31
C TYR A 851 -24.14 -32.38 -29.06
N THR A 852 -25.34 -31.81 -28.85
CA THR A 852 -25.71 -31.12 -27.61
C THR A 852 -26.43 -32.11 -26.70
N VAL A 853 -26.05 -32.14 -25.42
CA VAL A 853 -26.64 -33.03 -24.41
C VAL A 853 -27.32 -32.20 -23.33
N HIS A 854 -28.53 -32.59 -22.95
CA HIS A 854 -29.29 -32.04 -21.84
C HIS A 854 -29.60 -33.17 -20.85
N LEU A 855 -29.22 -32.98 -19.59
CA LEU A 855 -29.51 -33.86 -18.46
C LEU A 855 -30.56 -33.19 -17.56
N THR A 856 -31.53 -33.96 -17.08
CA THR A 856 -32.39 -33.59 -15.93
C THR A 856 -32.30 -34.69 -14.89
N VAL A 857 -32.08 -34.35 -13.63
CA VAL A 857 -32.04 -35.29 -12.51
C VAL A 857 -33.19 -34.96 -11.56
N ALA A 858 -33.98 -35.97 -11.24
CA ALA A 858 -35.11 -35.84 -10.31
C ALA A 858 -34.70 -36.32 -8.92
N PHE A 859 -35.13 -35.61 -7.88
CA PHE A 859 -34.73 -35.84 -6.48
C PHE A 859 -35.92 -36.21 -5.60
N SER A 860 -35.66 -36.93 -4.50
CA SER A 860 -36.70 -37.28 -3.51
C SER A 860 -36.98 -36.16 -2.50
N ASP A 861 -36.05 -35.22 -2.40
CA ASP A 861 -35.75 -34.39 -1.23
C ASP A 861 -35.32 -32.96 -1.64
N ALA A 862 -35.25 -32.69 -2.94
CA ALA A 862 -34.96 -31.39 -3.54
C ALA A 862 -35.78 -31.20 -4.84
N PRO A 863 -35.84 -30.00 -5.44
CA PRO A 863 -36.37 -29.81 -6.78
C PRO A 863 -35.53 -30.50 -7.86
N ASP A 864 -36.15 -30.92 -8.97
CA ASP A 864 -35.44 -31.41 -10.15
C ASP A 864 -34.43 -30.37 -10.67
N ALA A 865 -33.22 -30.82 -10.98
CA ALA A 865 -32.13 -29.96 -11.48
C ALA A 865 -31.70 -30.40 -12.90
N SER A 866 -31.17 -29.48 -13.69
CA SER A 866 -30.82 -29.76 -15.11
C SER A 866 -29.53 -29.09 -15.56
N ALA A 867 -28.77 -29.78 -16.41
CA ALA A 867 -27.56 -29.28 -17.05
C ALA A 867 -27.64 -29.44 -18.57
N THR A 868 -27.17 -28.45 -19.32
CA THR A 868 -27.01 -28.53 -20.78
C THR A 868 -25.57 -28.26 -21.15
N ARG A 869 -25.00 -29.12 -22.00
CA ARG A 869 -23.70 -28.88 -22.64
C ARG A 869 -23.89 -28.86 -24.15
N THR A 870 -23.80 -27.67 -24.74
CA THR A 870 -23.70 -27.48 -26.19
C THR A 870 -22.39 -28.07 -26.70
N ASP A 871 -22.42 -28.67 -27.88
CA ASP A 871 -21.26 -29.31 -28.54
C ASP A 871 -20.47 -30.23 -27.59
N CYS A 872 -21.20 -30.97 -26.75
CA CYS A 872 -20.68 -31.83 -25.69
C CYS A 872 -19.70 -32.90 -26.21
N TYR A 873 -19.96 -33.41 -27.41
CA TYR A 873 -19.03 -34.23 -28.19
C TYR A 873 -19.33 -34.13 -29.69
N ALA A 874 -18.32 -34.42 -30.52
CA ALA A 874 -18.44 -34.49 -31.96
C ALA A 874 -17.87 -35.80 -32.52
N VAL A 875 -18.66 -36.48 -33.35
CA VAL A 875 -18.24 -37.70 -34.05
C VAL A 875 -17.79 -37.30 -35.45
N LYS A 876 -16.50 -37.47 -35.72
CA LYS A 876 -15.80 -36.92 -36.90
C LYS A 876 -15.30 -38.02 -37.84
N PRO A 877 -15.33 -37.84 -39.17
CA PRO A 877 -14.81 -38.82 -40.12
C PRO A 877 -13.27 -38.81 -40.17
N ALA A 878 -12.67 -39.99 -40.29
CA ALA A 878 -11.24 -40.14 -40.60
C ALA A 878 -10.90 -39.89 -42.09
N VAL A 879 -11.91 -39.60 -42.93
CA VAL A 879 -11.74 -39.24 -44.34
C VAL A 879 -12.63 -38.05 -44.67
N THR A 880 -12.06 -37.00 -45.25
CA THR A 880 -12.79 -35.80 -45.72
C THR A 880 -12.43 -35.48 -47.17
N TYR A 881 -13.32 -34.75 -47.85
CA TYR A 881 -13.16 -34.35 -49.24
C TYR A 881 -13.25 -32.82 -49.37
N VAL A 882 -12.45 -32.26 -50.27
CA VAL A 882 -12.46 -30.84 -50.67
C VAL A 882 -12.74 -30.74 -52.16
N SER A 883 -13.65 -29.85 -52.56
CA SER A 883 -13.98 -29.56 -53.96
C SER A 883 -14.57 -28.16 -54.09
N THR A 884 -14.08 -27.37 -55.06
CA THR A 884 -14.69 -26.07 -55.43
C THR A 884 -16.10 -26.20 -56.01
N THR A 885 -16.58 -27.42 -56.25
CA THR A 885 -17.93 -27.74 -56.75
C THR A 885 -18.67 -28.74 -55.84
N GLY A 886 -18.12 -29.03 -54.66
CA GLY A 886 -18.77 -29.88 -53.64
C GLY A 886 -19.97 -29.16 -53.01
N GLY A 887 -20.89 -29.94 -52.44
CA GLY A 887 -22.09 -29.39 -51.79
C GLY A 887 -21.81 -28.57 -50.51
N ASN A 888 -20.57 -28.57 -50.01
CA ASN A 888 -20.15 -27.91 -48.78
C ASN A 888 -21.00 -28.30 -47.55
N VAL A 889 -21.26 -29.60 -47.39
CA VAL A 889 -22.12 -30.15 -46.32
C VAL A 889 -21.27 -30.91 -45.32
N TRP A 890 -21.22 -30.42 -44.07
CA TRP A 890 -20.57 -31.14 -42.96
C TRP A 890 -21.22 -32.53 -42.80
N PRO A 891 -20.44 -33.62 -42.62
CA PRO A 891 -19.03 -33.69 -42.22
C PRO A 891 -18.02 -33.76 -43.39
N TYR A 892 -18.43 -33.44 -44.63
CA TYR A 892 -17.57 -33.49 -45.83
C TYR A 892 -17.00 -34.89 -46.14
N ALA A 893 -17.59 -35.97 -45.59
CA ALA A 893 -17.09 -37.34 -45.65
C ALA A 893 -17.23 -38.05 -47.01
N THR A 894 -17.79 -37.38 -48.02
CA THR A 894 -17.90 -37.85 -49.41
C THR A 894 -17.59 -36.73 -50.41
N ALA A 895 -17.20 -37.08 -51.63
CA ALA A 895 -16.94 -36.13 -52.70
C ALA A 895 -18.16 -35.25 -53.07
N ALA A 896 -19.39 -35.77 -52.94
CA ALA A 896 -20.62 -35.01 -53.18
C ALA A 896 -20.86 -33.96 -52.07
N THR A 897 -20.59 -34.32 -50.82
CA THR A 897 -20.68 -33.42 -49.66
C THR A 897 -19.47 -32.51 -49.48
N ALA A 898 -18.44 -32.63 -50.32
CA ALA A 898 -17.10 -32.07 -50.10
C ALA A 898 -17.09 -30.58 -49.72
N ALA A 899 -16.14 -30.22 -48.85
CA ALA A 899 -15.93 -28.86 -48.37
C ALA A 899 -15.47 -27.92 -49.50
N GLY A 900 -15.92 -26.66 -49.45
CA GLY A 900 -15.47 -25.60 -50.35
C GLY A 900 -14.03 -25.13 -50.06
N SER A 901 -13.52 -25.37 -48.83
CA SER A 901 -12.14 -25.06 -48.44
C SER A 901 -11.43 -26.26 -47.80
N VAL A 902 -10.09 -26.22 -47.79
CA VAL A 902 -9.27 -27.24 -47.10
C VAL A 902 -9.33 -27.08 -45.58
N ALA A 903 -9.54 -25.86 -45.08
CA ALA A 903 -9.61 -25.59 -43.65
C ALA A 903 -10.84 -26.26 -43.00
N ASP A 904 -12.01 -26.17 -43.66
CA ASP A 904 -13.25 -26.79 -43.18
C ASP A 904 -13.13 -28.33 -43.12
N ALA A 905 -12.50 -28.92 -44.15
CA ALA A 905 -12.21 -30.36 -44.17
C ALA A 905 -11.23 -30.78 -43.06
N LEU A 906 -10.13 -30.04 -42.87
CA LEU A 906 -9.16 -30.33 -41.79
C LEU A 906 -9.76 -30.18 -40.39
N GLY A 907 -10.70 -29.25 -40.19
CA GLY A 907 -11.44 -29.07 -38.93
C GLY A 907 -12.49 -30.17 -38.67
N ALA A 908 -13.12 -30.67 -39.72
CA ALA A 908 -14.02 -31.83 -39.65
C ALA A 908 -13.29 -33.18 -39.52
N LEU A 909 -12.03 -33.28 -39.96
CA LEU A 909 -11.25 -34.51 -39.98
C LEU A 909 -10.90 -35.00 -38.56
N TYR A 910 -11.23 -36.27 -38.28
CA TYR A 910 -10.67 -37.02 -37.16
C TYR A 910 -9.27 -37.57 -37.53
N ALA A 911 -8.28 -37.33 -36.67
CA ALA A 911 -6.93 -37.85 -36.80
C ALA A 911 -6.24 -37.87 -35.43
N THR A 912 -5.52 -38.95 -35.15
CA THR A 912 -4.68 -39.13 -33.94
C THR A 912 -3.38 -39.82 -34.34
N ASP A 913 -2.37 -39.90 -33.47
CA ASP A 913 -1.12 -40.59 -33.78
C ASP A 913 -1.35 -42.04 -34.27
N ALA A 914 -2.32 -42.73 -33.67
CA ALA A 914 -2.73 -44.08 -34.06
C ALA A 914 -3.65 -44.15 -35.30
N ILE A 915 -4.40 -43.09 -35.62
CA ILE A 915 -5.41 -43.07 -36.69
C ILE A 915 -5.08 -41.96 -37.70
N GLN A 916 -4.49 -42.35 -38.82
CA GLN A 916 -4.18 -41.43 -39.93
C GLN A 916 -5.46 -40.91 -40.58
N GLY A 917 -5.76 -39.63 -40.40
CA GLY A 917 -6.83 -38.95 -41.13
C GLY A 917 -6.42 -38.69 -42.58
N THR A 918 -7.36 -38.77 -43.54
CA THR A 918 -7.09 -38.49 -44.95
C THR A 918 -7.96 -37.35 -45.50
N VAL A 919 -7.36 -36.38 -46.18
CA VAL A 919 -8.05 -35.33 -46.95
C VAL A 919 -7.85 -35.59 -48.44
N PHE A 920 -8.93 -35.84 -49.17
CA PHE A 920 -8.93 -35.90 -50.63
C PHE A 920 -9.27 -34.53 -51.22
N ILE A 921 -8.46 -34.04 -52.16
CA ILE A 921 -8.65 -32.73 -52.79
C ILE A 921 -8.90 -32.96 -54.28
N ALA A 922 -10.11 -32.64 -54.74
CA ALA A 922 -10.53 -32.81 -56.12
C ALA A 922 -9.81 -31.83 -57.07
N ASP A 923 -9.87 -32.10 -58.38
CA ASP A 923 -9.40 -31.16 -59.40
C ASP A 923 -10.08 -29.79 -59.24
N GLY A 924 -9.30 -28.71 -59.34
CA GLY A 924 -9.81 -27.36 -59.12
C GLY A 924 -8.71 -26.35 -58.88
N ASN A 925 -9.11 -25.07 -58.81
CA ASN A 925 -8.25 -23.98 -58.43
C ASN A 925 -8.74 -23.38 -57.11
N TYR A 926 -8.09 -23.76 -56.02
CA TYR A 926 -8.41 -23.34 -54.66
C TYR A 926 -7.74 -21.99 -54.37
N THR A 927 -8.54 -20.93 -54.44
CA THR A 927 -8.09 -19.56 -54.11
C THR A 927 -8.37 -19.27 -52.64
N ALA A 928 -7.33 -18.87 -51.90
CA ALA A 928 -7.51 -18.38 -50.54
C ALA A 928 -8.08 -16.94 -50.57
N VAL A 929 -9.36 -16.79 -50.26
CA VAL A 929 -10.02 -15.48 -50.08
C VAL A 929 -9.97 -15.11 -48.60
N TYR A 930 -9.33 -14.00 -48.26
CA TYR A 930 -9.02 -13.62 -46.88
C TYR A 930 -10.08 -12.72 -46.22
N PRO A 931 -10.88 -13.22 -45.25
CA PRO A 931 -10.93 -12.57 -43.95
C PRO A 931 -9.57 -12.75 -43.24
N GLN A 932 -9.20 -11.81 -42.37
CA GLN A 932 -7.90 -11.79 -41.68
C GLN A 932 -7.61 -13.13 -40.95
N GLY A 933 -6.49 -13.83 -41.22
CA GLY A 933 -6.08 -14.89 -40.28
C GLY A 933 -4.97 -15.89 -40.65
N ASP A 934 -4.85 -16.37 -41.89
CA ASP A 934 -3.96 -17.53 -42.18
C ASP A 934 -3.22 -17.38 -43.54
N ILE A 935 -1.92 -17.08 -43.52
CA ILE A 935 -1.09 -17.03 -44.76
C ILE A 935 -0.67 -18.42 -45.30
N ARG A 936 -1.40 -19.49 -44.95
CA ARG A 936 -1.04 -20.88 -45.31
C ARG A 936 -2.24 -21.67 -45.81
N PHE A 937 -2.04 -22.51 -46.84
CA PHE A 937 -3.12 -23.34 -47.40
C PHE A 937 -3.52 -24.49 -46.48
N MET A 938 -2.56 -25.09 -45.77
CA MET A 938 -2.76 -26.27 -44.93
C MET A 938 -1.80 -26.32 -43.74
N LYS A 939 -2.28 -26.77 -42.57
CA LYS A 939 -1.48 -27.21 -41.42
C LYS A 939 -1.72 -28.70 -41.20
N LEU A 940 -0.64 -29.50 -41.23
CA LEU A 940 -0.64 -30.93 -40.95
C LEU A 940 0.08 -31.15 -39.61
N ASP A 941 -0.67 -30.97 -38.53
CA ASP A 941 -0.20 -31.02 -37.13
C ASP A 941 -0.48 -32.34 -36.42
N ARG A 942 -1.41 -33.14 -36.95
CA ARG A 942 -1.71 -34.52 -36.55
C ARG A 942 -1.22 -35.48 -37.65
N ASN A 943 -1.35 -36.79 -37.43
CA ASN A 943 -1.13 -37.82 -38.44
C ASN A 943 -2.15 -37.67 -39.60
N ILE A 944 -1.84 -36.83 -40.59
CA ILE A 944 -2.75 -36.45 -41.68
C ILE A 944 -2.09 -36.71 -43.04
N ARG A 945 -2.76 -37.52 -43.87
CA ARG A 945 -2.45 -37.68 -45.30
C ARG A 945 -3.31 -36.71 -46.11
N VAL A 946 -2.69 -36.00 -47.05
CA VAL A 946 -3.42 -35.23 -48.08
C VAL A 946 -3.19 -35.88 -49.44
N VAL A 947 -4.25 -36.03 -50.23
CA VAL A 947 -4.24 -36.67 -51.55
C VAL A 947 -4.88 -35.74 -52.57
N GLY A 948 -4.08 -35.21 -53.48
CA GLY A 948 -4.57 -34.53 -54.69
C GLY A 948 -4.76 -35.52 -55.86
N ASN A 949 -4.75 -35.02 -57.09
CA ASN A 949 -4.78 -35.88 -58.26
C ASN A 949 -3.43 -36.60 -58.44
N GLU A 950 -3.39 -37.90 -58.08
CA GLU A 950 -2.17 -38.73 -58.17
C GLU A 950 -1.71 -39.00 -59.62
N SER A 951 -2.57 -38.78 -60.62
CA SER A 951 -2.25 -39.02 -62.05
C SER A 951 -1.76 -37.79 -62.80
N ASP A 952 -2.22 -36.60 -62.42
CA ASP A 952 -1.78 -35.30 -62.95
C ASP A 952 -1.92 -34.24 -61.85
N PRO A 953 -0.85 -34.01 -61.05
CA PRO A 953 -0.85 -33.00 -59.99
C PRO A 953 -1.13 -31.57 -60.47
N SER A 954 -1.01 -31.27 -61.77
CA SER A 954 -1.26 -29.92 -62.30
C SER A 954 -2.74 -29.53 -62.34
N ARG A 955 -3.65 -30.49 -62.07
CA ARG A 955 -5.11 -30.30 -61.99
C ARG A 955 -5.59 -29.84 -60.62
N VAL A 956 -4.79 -30.01 -59.56
CA VAL A 956 -5.04 -29.44 -58.23
C VAL A 956 -4.14 -28.23 -58.05
N ARG A 957 -4.73 -27.04 -58.11
CA ARG A 957 -4.00 -25.76 -58.03
C ARG A 957 -4.41 -25.00 -56.78
N PHE A 958 -3.42 -24.40 -56.13
CA PHE A 958 -3.60 -23.51 -55.00
C PHE A 958 -3.09 -22.12 -55.39
N THR A 959 -3.91 -21.09 -55.24
CA THR A 959 -3.59 -19.72 -55.68
C THR A 959 -3.88 -18.69 -54.59
N TYR A 960 -3.03 -17.66 -54.53
CA TYR A 960 -3.21 -16.51 -53.64
C TYR A 960 -3.61 -15.29 -54.46
N GLU A 961 -4.57 -14.52 -53.95
CA GLU A 961 -4.72 -13.12 -54.29
C GLU A 961 -4.22 -12.30 -53.11
N ALA A 962 -3.06 -11.63 -53.25
CA ALA A 962 -2.39 -10.96 -52.14
C ALA A 962 -1.71 -9.65 -52.57
N PRO A 963 -2.08 -8.50 -51.98
CA PRO A 963 -1.29 -7.27 -52.09
C PRO A 963 -0.06 -7.36 -51.17
N ALA A 964 1.08 -7.77 -51.75
CA ALA A 964 2.44 -7.59 -51.21
C ALA A 964 2.79 -8.23 -49.83
N ALA A 965 2.08 -9.28 -49.39
CA ALA A 965 2.39 -10.02 -48.16
C ALA A 965 3.04 -11.41 -48.43
N LEU A 966 3.80 -11.92 -47.46
CA LEU A 966 4.50 -13.22 -47.52
C LEU A 966 3.55 -14.42 -47.30
N GLY A 967 3.01 -14.98 -48.38
CA GLY A 967 2.31 -16.28 -48.33
C GLY A 967 3.27 -17.46 -48.14
N GLY A 968 2.87 -18.47 -47.37
CA GLY A 968 3.61 -19.72 -47.16
C GLY A 968 2.76 -20.94 -47.50
N GLY A 969 3.33 -21.99 -48.10
CA GLY A 969 2.55 -23.10 -48.67
C GLY A 969 1.87 -24.04 -47.66
N VAL A 970 2.41 -25.25 -47.53
CA VAL A 970 1.92 -26.28 -46.60
C VAL A 970 2.84 -26.32 -45.39
N LEU A 971 2.27 -26.27 -44.19
CA LEU A 971 3.00 -26.58 -42.96
C LEU A 971 2.83 -28.06 -42.62
N VAL A 972 3.94 -28.80 -42.58
CA VAL A 972 4.01 -30.10 -41.91
C VAL A 972 4.62 -29.86 -40.52
N ALA A 973 3.87 -30.16 -39.47
CA ALA A 973 4.20 -29.85 -38.07
C ALA A 973 3.93 -31.01 -37.10
N HIS A 974 3.44 -32.16 -37.58
CA HIS A 974 3.33 -33.37 -36.78
C HIS A 974 4.72 -33.94 -36.47
N THR A 975 5.00 -34.16 -35.19
CA THR A 975 6.21 -34.87 -34.72
C THR A 975 5.78 -35.94 -33.73
N LEU A 976 6.12 -37.19 -34.01
CA LEU A 976 6.00 -38.26 -32.99
C LEU A 976 6.80 -37.86 -31.74
N PRO A 977 6.28 -38.13 -30.53
CA PRO A 977 7.03 -37.86 -29.31
C PRO A 977 8.37 -38.62 -29.32
N PRO A 978 9.47 -38.01 -28.84
CA PRO A 978 10.74 -38.71 -28.75
C PRO A 978 10.56 -39.90 -27.80
N VAL A 979 10.79 -41.12 -28.30
CA VAL A 979 10.63 -42.35 -27.51
C VAL A 979 11.50 -42.22 -26.26
N SER A 980 10.86 -41.98 -25.11
CA SER A 980 11.56 -41.85 -23.84
C SER A 980 12.34 -43.13 -23.62
N ARG A 981 13.64 -43.00 -23.33
CA ARG A 981 14.51 -44.16 -23.11
C ARG A 981 14.23 -44.74 -21.71
N ALA A 982 13.07 -45.39 -21.59
CA ALA A 982 12.50 -45.85 -20.35
C ALA A 982 13.54 -46.56 -19.49
N SER A 983 13.62 -46.15 -18.23
CA SER A 983 14.37 -46.84 -17.19
C SER A 983 13.88 -48.28 -17.14
N ARG A 984 14.77 -49.23 -17.48
CA ARG A 984 14.45 -50.66 -17.33
C ARG A 984 14.18 -50.92 -15.85
N SER A 985 12.95 -51.29 -15.54
CA SER A 985 12.64 -51.96 -14.27
C SER A 985 13.46 -53.26 -14.18
N PRO A 986 13.88 -53.69 -12.98
CA PRO A 986 14.85 -54.77 -12.83
C PRO A 986 14.22 -56.16 -13.06
N GLU A 987 14.82 -56.95 -13.94
CA GLU A 987 14.58 -58.40 -14.04
C GLU A 987 15.56 -59.20 -13.14
N PRO A 988 15.19 -60.43 -12.74
CA PRO A 988 15.88 -61.15 -11.66
C PRO A 988 17.26 -61.75 -12.06
N PRO A 989 18.14 -62.03 -11.07
CA PRO A 989 19.55 -62.38 -11.32
C PRO A 989 19.82 -63.89 -11.45
N THR A 990 20.71 -64.29 -12.37
CA THR A 990 21.69 -65.41 -12.33
C THR A 990 22.33 -65.62 -13.74
N PRO A 991 23.46 -66.34 -13.91
CA PRO A 991 24.76 -66.11 -13.26
C PRO A 991 25.95 -65.99 -14.26
N ALA A 992 27.13 -65.65 -13.73
CA ALA A 992 28.36 -65.21 -14.41
C ALA A 992 29.02 -66.09 -15.50
N SER A 993 29.70 -65.45 -16.47
CA SER A 993 30.96 -65.94 -17.07
C SER A 993 31.86 -64.83 -17.70
N THR A 994 33.04 -64.62 -17.08
CA THR A 994 34.36 -64.08 -17.52
C THR A 994 34.61 -63.19 -18.79
N PRO A 995 35.59 -62.24 -18.76
CA PRO A 995 35.85 -61.24 -19.83
C PRO A 995 37.19 -61.35 -20.62
N SER A 996 37.33 -60.63 -21.75
CA SER A 996 38.63 -60.26 -22.40
C SER A 996 38.49 -59.14 -23.47
N ARG A 997 39.55 -58.54 -24.08
CA ARG A 997 40.70 -57.76 -23.53
C ARG A 997 41.47 -57.00 -24.67
N LYS A 998 41.90 -55.72 -24.46
CA LYS A 998 42.88 -54.90 -25.29
C LYS A 998 42.43 -54.52 -26.73
N SER A 999 43.01 -53.58 -27.52
CA SER A 999 44.09 -52.52 -27.42
C SER A 999 43.87 -51.46 -28.55
N ALA A 1000 44.20 -50.15 -28.46
CA ALA A 1000 45.50 -49.45 -28.69
C ALA A 1000 46.28 -49.86 -29.98
N THR A 1001 46.87 -49.01 -30.86
CA THR A 1001 47.21 -47.53 -30.91
C THR A 1001 47.52 -47.06 -32.40
N PRO A 1002 47.83 -45.77 -32.73
CA PRO A 1002 47.74 -45.20 -34.12
C PRO A 1002 49.05 -44.77 -34.89
N SER A 1003 48.88 -44.21 -36.10
CA SER A 1003 49.82 -43.45 -36.98
C SER A 1003 49.03 -42.35 -37.78
N THR A 1004 49.49 -41.28 -38.47
CA THR A 1004 50.77 -40.71 -39.04
C THR A 1004 51.23 -41.24 -40.42
N SER A 1005 51.69 -40.47 -41.44
CA SER A 1005 51.75 -39.01 -41.79
C SER A 1005 51.99 -38.85 -43.36
N ARG A 1006 52.41 -37.78 -44.09
CA ARG A 1006 53.05 -36.44 -43.87
C ARG A 1006 53.12 -35.58 -45.19
N ARG A 1007 53.27 -34.23 -45.09
CA ARG A 1007 53.89 -33.24 -46.05
C ARG A 1007 53.24 -32.74 -47.38
N ALA A 1008 53.69 -31.54 -47.81
CA ALA A 1008 53.51 -30.81 -49.10
C ALA A 1008 54.93 -30.41 -49.67
N PRO A 1009 55.21 -29.57 -50.73
CA PRO A 1009 54.54 -28.33 -51.21
C PRO A 1009 54.55 -28.06 -52.76
N SER A 1010 54.31 -26.80 -53.20
CA SER A 1010 54.14 -26.27 -54.59
C SER A 1010 55.43 -25.89 -55.37
N PRO A 1011 55.33 -25.44 -56.65
CA PRO A 1011 55.81 -24.09 -57.00
C PRO A 1011 55.02 -23.28 -58.09
N THR A 1012 55.55 -22.08 -58.38
CA THR A 1012 55.16 -20.92 -59.26
C THR A 1012 55.49 -21.06 -60.77
N ALA A 1013 55.17 -20.16 -61.74
CA ALA A 1013 54.17 -19.07 -61.96
C ALA A 1013 54.35 -18.44 -63.39
N SER A 1014 53.61 -17.36 -63.74
CA SER A 1014 53.92 -16.24 -64.69
C SER A 1014 52.82 -15.87 -65.74
N SER A 1015 53.01 -14.73 -66.43
CA SER A 1015 52.02 -13.93 -67.21
C SER A 1015 52.55 -13.68 -68.67
N PRO A 1016 51.80 -13.11 -69.67
CA PRO A 1016 51.23 -11.75 -69.64
C PRO A 1016 49.90 -11.56 -70.44
N ALA A 1017 49.54 -10.31 -70.80
CA ALA A 1017 48.28 -9.90 -71.43
C ALA A 1017 48.45 -9.15 -72.76
N ALA A 1018 47.40 -9.04 -73.60
CA ALA A 1018 47.09 -7.88 -74.46
C ALA A 1018 45.76 -8.00 -75.28
N THR A 1019 45.24 -6.83 -75.71
CA THR A 1019 44.39 -6.57 -76.91
C THR A 1019 42.94 -7.11 -77.05
N ARG A 1020 42.00 -6.16 -77.15
CA ARG A 1020 40.68 -6.22 -77.82
C ARG A 1020 40.86 -6.35 -79.36
N PRO A 1021 39.88 -6.79 -80.21
CA PRO A 1021 38.59 -6.08 -80.34
C PRO A 1021 37.32 -6.79 -80.92
N ARG A 1022 36.17 -6.09 -80.76
CA ARG A 1022 35.01 -5.94 -81.70
C ARG A 1022 34.03 -7.10 -82.02
N ARG A 1023 32.74 -6.73 -81.88
CA ARG A 1023 31.54 -7.07 -82.72
C ARG A 1023 30.91 -8.48 -82.56
N ASN A 1024 29.59 -8.68 -82.74
CA ASN A 1024 28.50 -7.72 -83.03
C ASN A 1024 27.08 -8.20 -82.63
N ALA A 1025 26.18 -7.23 -82.39
CA ALA A 1025 24.71 -7.27 -82.51
C ALA A 1025 23.89 -8.26 -81.64
N GLY A 1026 22.59 -8.04 -81.39
CA GLY A 1026 21.71 -6.88 -81.66
C GLY A 1026 21.05 -6.35 -80.37
N ARG A 1027 20.92 -5.03 -80.17
CA ARG A 1027 19.73 -4.20 -80.52
C ARG A 1027 18.46 -4.62 -79.75
N SER A 1028 17.90 -3.89 -78.76
CA SER A 1028 18.03 -2.44 -78.37
C SER A 1028 17.46 -1.46 -79.42
N PRO A 1029 17.09 -0.17 -79.12
CA PRO A 1029 17.21 0.59 -77.86
C PRO A 1029 15.92 1.48 -77.53
N PRO A 1030 15.92 2.79 -77.13
CA PRO A 1030 15.22 3.21 -75.88
C PRO A 1030 14.56 4.64 -75.91
N SER A 1031 14.71 5.42 -74.81
CA SER A 1031 14.77 6.90 -74.71
C SER A 1031 13.45 7.65 -74.44
N CYS A 1032 13.42 8.89 -73.90
CA CYS A 1032 14.50 9.77 -73.39
C CYS A 1032 14.02 10.74 -72.28
N SER A 1033 14.81 11.76 -71.92
CA SER A 1033 14.62 12.60 -70.73
C SER A 1033 14.56 14.13 -70.96
N ARG A 1034 13.68 14.79 -70.18
CA ARG A 1034 13.81 16.12 -69.51
C ARG A 1034 13.80 17.45 -70.32
N ALA A 1035 13.00 18.40 -69.80
CA ALA A 1035 13.03 19.89 -69.93
C ALA A 1035 12.46 20.59 -71.19
N GLY A 1036 11.74 21.72 -70.97
CA GLY A 1036 11.31 22.67 -72.03
C GLY A 1036 10.19 23.67 -71.66
N SER A 1037 10.56 24.91 -71.29
CA SER A 1037 9.89 26.24 -71.50
C SER A 1037 8.34 26.48 -71.46
N SER A 1038 7.97 27.54 -70.74
CA SER A 1038 6.71 28.35 -70.76
C SER A 1038 6.40 29.03 -72.14
N PRO A 1039 5.23 29.68 -72.42
CA PRO A 1039 4.73 30.87 -71.68
C PRO A 1039 3.20 31.21 -71.62
N ALA A 1040 2.85 31.98 -70.56
CA ALA A 1040 1.97 33.17 -70.49
C ALA A 1040 0.41 33.17 -70.71
N ALA A 1041 -0.21 34.03 -69.89
CA ALA A 1041 -1.42 34.86 -70.09
C ALA A 1041 -2.86 34.25 -70.08
N SER A 1042 -3.58 34.43 -68.97
CA SER A 1042 -4.59 35.51 -68.82
C SER A 1042 -5.36 35.45 -67.47
N SER A 1043 -5.91 36.59 -67.04
CA SER A 1043 -6.77 36.80 -65.85
C SER A 1043 -8.03 37.59 -66.31
N PRO A 1044 -9.00 37.98 -65.45
CA PRO A 1044 -9.35 37.57 -64.08
C PRO A 1044 -10.87 37.18 -63.96
N THR A 1045 -11.41 36.90 -62.76
CA THR A 1045 -12.61 37.62 -62.21
C THR A 1045 -13.08 37.17 -60.81
N THR A 1046 -13.74 38.15 -60.17
CA THR A 1046 -14.45 38.27 -58.88
C THR A 1046 -15.38 37.16 -58.35
N SER A 1047 -15.22 36.84 -57.05
CA SER A 1047 -16.23 36.72 -55.97
C SER A 1047 -17.68 36.24 -56.19
N THR A 1048 -18.20 35.44 -55.24
CA THR A 1048 -19.35 35.82 -54.37
C THR A 1048 -19.49 34.90 -53.14
N ARG A 1049 -20.37 35.24 -52.18
CA ARG A 1049 -20.55 34.57 -50.87
C ARG A 1049 -22.05 34.45 -50.50
N THR A 1050 -22.58 33.23 -50.51
CA THR A 1050 -23.93 32.81 -50.02
C THR A 1050 -23.83 31.30 -49.68
N THR A 1051 -24.09 30.72 -48.49
CA THR A 1051 -25.17 30.76 -47.46
C THR A 1051 -26.25 29.67 -47.62
N HIS A 1052 -26.11 28.57 -46.84
CA HIS A 1052 -27.11 27.54 -46.45
C HIS A 1052 -27.73 26.63 -47.53
N PRO A 1053 -28.38 25.50 -47.17
CA PRO A 1053 -28.28 24.62 -45.98
C PRO A 1053 -27.85 23.16 -46.35
N PRO A 1054 -27.76 22.16 -45.44
CA PRO A 1054 -27.20 20.85 -45.78
C PRO A 1054 -28.21 19.88 -46.45
N THR A 1055 -27.70 18.96 -47.27
CA THR A 1055 -28.41 17.74 -47.70
C THR A 1055 -27.54 16.52 -47.42
N ALA A 1056 -28.13 15.48 -46.83
CA ALA A 1056 -27.40 14.27 -46.45
C ALA A 1056 -27.32 13.29 -47.63
N ALA A 1057 -26.10 12.87 -47.99
CA ALA A 1057 -25.84 11.78 -48.92
C ALA A 1057 -25.00 10.72 -48.23
N ALA A 1058 -25.64 9.75 -47.57
CA ALA A 1058 -24.96 8.66 -46.90
C ALA A 1058 -24.25 7.76 -47.92
N ARG A 1059 -22.92 7.61 -47.79
CA ARG A 1059 -22.21 6.48 -48.41
C ARG A 1059 -22.40 5.25 -47.51
N PRO A 1060 -22.65 4.05 -48.08
CA PRO A 1060 -22.94 2.87 -47.27
C PRO A 1060 -21.75 2.49 -46.39
N ALA A 1061 -22.01 2.26 -45.10
CA ALA A 1061 -21.00 1.77 -44.17
C ALA A 1061 -20.76 0.27 -44.38
N SER A 1062 -19.49 -0.14 -44.47
CA SER A 1062 -19.10 -1.56 -44.53
C SER A 1062 -19.20 -2.18 -43.12
N THR A 1063 -20.36 -2.76 -42.79
CA THR A 1063 -20.67 -3.33 -41.48
C THR A 1063 -20.13 -4.74 -41.31
N SER A 1064 -19.02 -4.88 -40.55
CA SER A 1064 -18.60 -6.16 -39.96
C SER A 1064 -17.59 -6.01 -38.80
N ARG A 1065 -16.76 -4.97 -38.81
CA ARG A 1065 -15.60 -4.82 -37.91
C ARG A 1065 -15.86 -4.36 -36.47
N ALA A 1066 -17.11 -4.31 -36.00
CA ALA A 1066 -17.48 -3.50 -34.82
C ALA A 1066 -18.54 -4.09 -33.85
N ALA A 1067 -19.06 -5.30 -34.08
CA ALA A 1067 -20.23 -5.81 -33.35
C ALA A 1067 -20.02 -5.97 -31.82
N GLY A 1068 -18.89 -6.50 -31.37
CA GLY A 1068 -18.60 -6.72 -29.94
C GLY A 1068 -17.98 -5.54 -29.19
N CYS A 1069 -17.76 -4.39 -29.86
CA CYS A 1069 -16.87 -3.33 -29.37
C CYS A 1069 -17.59 -2.16 -28.66
N ALA A 1070 -18.58 -2.45 -27.82
CA ALA A 1070 -19.21 -1.46 -26.93
C ALA A 1070 -18.22 -0.93 -25.87
N ALA A 1071 -18.42 0.30 -25.38
CA ALA A 1071 -17.63 0.83 -24.27
C ALA A 1071 -18.30 0.42 -22.94
N PRO A 1072 -17.54 -0.08 -21.94
CA PRO A 1072 -18.09 -0.25 -20.60
C PRO A 1072 -18.49 1.10 -20.01
N SER A 1073 -19.73 1.21 -19.56
CA SER A 1073 -20.10 2.11 -18.47
C SER A 1073 -20.15 1.26 -17.21
N TRP A 1074 -19.29 1.56 -16.24
CA TRP A 1074 -19.46 0.99 -14.90
C TRP A 1074 -20.68 1.67 -14.26
N PRO A 1075 -21.51 0.94 -13.49
CA PRO A 1075 -22.50 1.59 -12.64
C PRO A 1075 -21.79 2.48 -11.63
N ALA A 1076 -22.33 3.67 -11.39
CA ALA A 1076 -21.80 4.58 -10.38
C ALA A 1076 -22.35 4.20 -9.00
N THR A 1077 -21.57 3.42 -8.26
CA THR A 1077 -21.80 3.04 -6.86
C THR A 1077 -20.47 3.09 -6.11
#